data_AF-A0A2G5L2I7-F1
#
_entry.id   AF-A0A2G5L2I7-F1
#
_cell.length_a   1.000
_cell.length_b   1.000
_cell.length_c   1.000
_cell.angle_alpha   90.00
_cell.angle_beta   90.00
_cell.angle_gamma   90.00
#
_symmetry.space_group_name_H-M   'P 1'
#
loop_
_entity.id
_entity.type
_entity.pdbx_description
1 polymer ?
#
loop_
_entity_poly.entity_id
_entity_poly.type
_entity_poly.pdbx_seq_one_letter_code
_entity_poly.pdbx_strand_id
1 'polypeptide(L)'
;MFNFYKKTSTKSLESVFAKAEHITYRKGDHLAVQFEKTNYYYLLQEGEVSVYSFLDGGNKKIELGRYSSLNSPLGLDMMNEPYRYDSSIEAVSETVKVLRWDRKQLNVFLEKNIDLAILFYEHINIHALNLIKEASYLFANTAMITKQADTNLKASKGYDSPLGFNEDEIVVFLLQSPFFEIFEEEDLRILSKNIIRKQYKVGNVIDLQDEVSKGVNILRVGDIRFSRFNSEGDEKYKVSLRAISTPGYLLGPSGFLGAENVMTTKAKKDSVILHIPYDAFKALSKKNPNFALKLQIRISWLLNNQLRGLRARLISAQFNEEVTVSTNLIESNRASLSLSSPLHKVPHLLSFKHTITDGLSILHHVELNGSGIEKNIASLCLDNLHDTQREVNFYENLQKIYNSVVSAPAIMMPDKVFKECINLSKETFDAVSTFVKGKELIPETPGNLFLYNHLLNPPYYALPNQFQINLDCHFLSTILADAYNEEVTMKIVRSGREIEHGHQSYYERLGYINAYNEDTESSENFEKNEAVSDQIEEFLTEFNNVLIAPEHTSYTTDQSPGLFNADVFERILEMEREPLIVPVVMANFDQRIRNNKFACEIKEPFLLSDKMKAMQIDDVKEFLVQYRIEFKQNVRQLRDETH
;
A
#
# COMPACT_ATOMS: atom_id res chain seq x y z
N MET A 1 30.72 12.57 -16.37
CA MET A 1 29.72 13.66 -16.25
C MET A 1 29.75 14.49 -17.54
N PHE A 2 28.72 14.35 -18.37
CA PHE A 2 28.67 14.94 -19.71
C PHE A 2 27.91 16.26 -19.67
N ASN A 3 28.66 17.35 -19.67
CA ASN A 3 28.13 18.70 -19.59
C ASN A 3 27.57 19.13 -20.96
N PHE A 4 26.32 19.62 -21.00
CA PHE A 4 25.62 20.01 -22.25
C PHE A 4 26.42 21.05 -23.07
N TYR A 5 27.28 21.84 -22.40
CA TYR A 5 27.95 23.03 -22.93
C TYR A 5 29.48 23.02 -22.87
N LYS A 6 30.13 21.87 -22.62
CA LYS A 6 31.59 21.83 -22.35
C LYS A 6 32.55 22.19 -23.50
N LYS A 7 32.14 22.90 -24.56
CA LYS A 7 33.09 23.28 -25.63
C LYS A 7 32.96 24.68 -26.25
N THR A 8 32.09 25.57 -25.76
CA THR A 8 31.94 26.91 -26.40
C THR A 8 31.59 28.10 -25.49
N SER A 9 31.35 27.92 -24.18
CA SER A 9 31.09 29.06 -23.29
C SER A 9 32.40 29.62 -22.71
N THR A 10 32.73 30.87 -23.02
CA THR A 10 33.78 31.66 -22.36
C THR A 10 33.41 32.12 -20.94
N LYS A 11 32.27 31.68 -20.38
CA LYS A 11 31.74 32.12 -19.08
C LYS A 11 31.80 30.99 -18.04
N SER A 12 32.44 31.27 -16.90
CA SER A 12 32.61 30.36 -15.75
C SER A 12 31.57 30.62 -14.65
N LEU A 13 31.18 29.54 -13.94
CA LEU A 13 30.35 29.59 -12.73
C LEU A 13 30.97 30.44 -11.62
N GLU A 14 32.29 30.68 -11.67
CA GLU A 14 33.01 31.57 -10.75
C GLU A 14 32.34 32.93 -10.60
N SER A 15 31.79 33.50 -11.69
CA SER A 15 31.10 34.78 -11.65
C SER A 15 29.80 34.75 -10.84
N VAL A 16 29.10 33.61 -10.82
CA VAL A 16 27.90 33.38 -9.99
C VAL A 16 28.33 33.17 -8.54
N PHE A 17 29.38 32.38 -8.32
CA PHE A 17 29.89 32.05 -6.98
C PHE A 17 30.50 33.25 -6.27
N ALA A 18 31.16 34.15 -7.01
CA ALA A 18 31.66 35.42 -6.48
C ALA A 18 30.55 36.38 -5.99
N LYS A 19 29.28 36.13 -6.34
CA LYS A 19 28.12 36.86 -5.81
C LYS A 19 27.54 36.25 -4.54
N ALA A 20 28.07 35.11 -4.09
CA ALA A 20 27.62 34.47 -2.86
C ALA A 20 28.22 35.13 -1.62
N GLU A 21 27.45 35.15 -0.55
CA GLU A 21 27.95 35.37 0.80
C GLU A 21 28.52 34.05 1.35
N HIS A 22 29.66 34.12 2.02
CA HIS A 22 30.23 32.97 2.73
C HIS A 22 29.79 33.02 4.19
N ILE A 23 29.05 32.01 4.64
CA ILE A 23 28.46 31.98 5.98
C ILE A 23 28.94 30.74 6.72
N THR A 24 29.23 30.94 8.00
CA THR A 24 29.61 29.88 8.91
C THR A 24 28.54 29.72 9.98
N TYR A 25 28.06 28.50 10.14
CA TYR A 25 27.13 28.08 11.18
C TYR A 25 27.85 27.18 12.19
N ARG A 26 27.40 27.22 13.44
CA ARG A 26 27.84 26.33 14.51
C ARG A 26 26.85 25.19 14.67
N LYS A 27 27.29 24.12 15.33
CA LYS A 27 26.44 22.99 15.66
C LYS A 27 25.16 23.44 16.37
N GLY A 28 24.02 22.95 15.89
CA GLY A 28 22.68 23.29 16.39
C GLY A 28 22.05 24.52 15.73
N ASP A 29 22.79 25.30 14.94
CA ASP A 29 22.20 26.42 14.21
C ASP A 29 21.29 25.93 13.09
N HIS A 30 20.14 26.59 12.91
CA HIS A 30 19.22 26.31 11.81
C HIS A 30 19.56 27.16 10.58
N LEU A 31 19.79 26.48 9.45
CA LEU A 31 19.95 27.11 8.14
C LEU A 31 18.59 27.39 7.48
N ALA A 32 17.62 26.52 7.78
CA ALA A 32 16.25 26.59 7.29
C ALA A 32 15.30 25.98 8.32
N VAL A 33 14.10 26.55 8.41
CA VAL A 33 13.03 26.04 9.27
C VAL A 33 11.83 25.68 8.39
N GLN A 34 11.27 24.51 8.66
CA GLN A 34 10.12 23.97 7.93
C GLN A 34 8.97 24.99 7.86
N PHE A 35 8.37 25.12 6.67
CA PHE A 35 7.30 26.04 6.31
C PHE A 35 7.67 27.53 6.31
N GLU A 36 8.85 27.94 6.75
CA GLU A 36 9.27 29.33 6.61
C GLU A 36 9.48 29.72 5.14
N LYS A 37 9.29 31.01 4.86
CA LYS A 37 9.52 31.57 3.53
C LYS A 37 11.01 31.56 3.21
N THR A 38 11.36 31.05 2.04
CA THR A 38 12.75 30.95 1.60
C THR A 38 13.18 32.24 0.89
N ASN A 39 14.25 32.84 1.39
CA ASN A 39 14.87 34.02 0.78
C ASN A 39 16.27 33.73 0.25
N TYR A 40 16.90 32.63 0.68
CA TYR A 40 18.32 32.39 0.44
C TYR A 40 18.66 31.01 -0.10
N TYR A 41 19.31 30.94 -1.26
CA TYR A 41 19.86 29.69 -1.78
C TYR A 41 21.15 29.33 -1.05
N TYR A 42 21.32 28.04 -0.75
CA TYR A 42 22.48 27.54 -0.03
C TYR A 42 23.19 26.42 -0.80
N LEU A 43 24.51 26.49 -0.86
CA LEU A 43 25.36 25.35 -1.23
C LEU A 43 26.32 25.02 -0.10
N LEU A 44 26.33 23.77 0.34
CA LEU A 44 27.26 23.28 1.35
C LEU A 44 28.71 23.36 0.83
N GLN A 45 29.62 23.92 1.63
CA GLN A 45 31.06 23.99 1.30
C GLN A 45 31.90 23.12 2.23
N GLU A 46 31.54 23.06 3.51
CA GLU A 46 32.26 22.30 4.54
C GLU A 46 31.32 21.92 5.68
N GLY A 47 31.57 20.77 6.32
CA GLY A 47 30.79 20.27 7.45
C GLY A 47 29.60 19.41 7.03
N GLU A 48 28.80 19.03 8.02
CA GLU A 48 27.60 18.19 7.86
C GLU A 48 26.36 18.91 8.37
N VAL A 49 25.27 18.78 7.63
CA VAL A 49 23.92 19.22 8.03
C VAL A 49 22.95 18.04 8.09
N SER A 50 21.98 18.12 8.98
CA SER A 50 20.85 17.19 9.07
C SER A 50 19.59 17.87 8.55
N VAL A 51 18.79 17.14 7.79
CA VAL A 51 17.47 17.55 7.32
C VAL A 51 16.42 16.78 8.08
N TYR A 52 15.40 17.46 8.61
CA TYR A 52 14.36 16.82 9.40
C TYR A 52 12.98 17.48 9.20
N SER A 53 11.93 16.70 9.48
CA SER A 53 10.54 17.18 9.53
C SER A 53 10.01 17.12 10.95
N PHE A 54 9.11 18.04 11.30
CA PHE A 54 8.26 17.90 12.47
C PHE A 54 6.88 17.39 12.06
N LEU A 55 6.38 16.36 12.75
CA LEU A 55 5.00 15.88 12.61
C LEU A 55 4.15 16.28 13.82
N ASP A 56 2.83 16.10 13.70
CA ASP A 56 1.85 16.26 14.78
C ASP A 56 1.96 17.62 15.49
N GLY A 57 2.05 18.70 14.71
CA GLY A 57 2.13 20.06 15.25
C GLY A 57 3.43 20.38 16.00
N GLY A 58 4.51 19.61 15.78
CA GLY A 58 5.83 19.86 16.40
C GLY A 58 6.32 18.75 17.32
N ASN A 59 5.48 17.77 17.67
CA ASN A 59 5.78 16.81 18.74
C ASN A 59 6.76 15.70 18.34
N LYS A 60 6.90 15.39 17.05
CA LYS A 60 7.80 14.34 16.56
C LYS A 60 8.81 14.91 15.58
N LYS A 61 10.12 14.91 15.92
CA LYS A 61 11.24 15.25 15.02
C LYS A 61 11.71 13.99 14.29
N ILE A 62 11.77 14.04 12.97
CA ILE A 62 12.20 12.91 12.13
C ILE A 62 13.35 13.34 11.24
N GLU A 63 14.50 12.69 11.36
CA GLU A 63 15.63 12.89 10.44
C GLU A 63 15.34 12.26 9.07
N LEU A 64 15.38 13.09 8.03
CA LEU A 64 15.11 12.73 6.63
C LEU A 64 16.39 12.52 5.82
N GLY A 65 17.55 12.85 6.38
CA GLY A 65 18.85 12.68 5.76
C GLY A 65 19.94 13.54 6.40
N ARG A 66 21.21 13.19 6.12
CA ARG A 66 22.39 13.99 6.47
C ARG A 66 23.24 14.22 5.24
N TYR A 67 23.68 15.46 5.07
CA TYR A 67 24.41 15.90 3.89
C TYR A 67 25.76 16.49 4.28
N SER A 68 26.83 15.93 3.71
CA SER A 68 28.22 16.36 3.93
C SER A 68 28.99 16.56 2.61
N SER A 69 28.38 16.22 1.47
CA SER A 69 28.99 16.36 0.15
C SER A 69 29.17 17.84 -0.25
N LEU A 70 30.33 18.15 -0.85
CA LEU A 70 30.63 19.47 -1.40
C LEU A 70 29.58 19.88 -2.45
N ASN A 71 29.14 21.14 -2.37
CA ASN A 71 28.11 21.76 -3.21
C ASN A 71 26.73 21.10 -3.14
N SER A 72 26.44 20.32 -2.09
CA SER A 72 25.07 19.86 -1.85
C SER A 72 24.12 21.05 -1.76
N PRO A 73 23.07 21.11 -2.61
CA PRO A 73 22.08 22.18 -2.54
C PRO A 73 21.18 21.98 -1.33
N LEU A 74 21.16 22.96 -0.44
CA LEU A 74 20.35 22.91 0.78
C LEU A 74 19.06 23.72 0.56
N GLY A 75 17.94 23.01 0.45
CA GLY A 75 16.62 23.60 0.19
C GLY A 75 16.26 23.71 -1.30
N LEU A 76 16.05 22.58 -1.97
CA LEU A 76 15.60 22.56 -3.38
C LEU A 76 14.19 23.13 -3.58
N ASP A 77 13.38 23.24 -2.52
CA ASP A 77 12.05 23.84 -2.55
C ASP A 77 12.05 25.31 -2.97
N MET A 78 13.21 25.95 -2.88
CA MET A 78 13.43 27.32 -3.33
C MET A 78 13.27 27.53 -4.84
N MET A 79 13.33 26.46 -5.62
CA MET A 79 13.21 26.53 -7.07
C MET A 79 11.76 26.70 -7.54
N ASN A 80 10.78 26.54 -6.64
CA ASN A 80 9.35 26.53 -7.00
C ASN A 80 8.52 27.43 -6.09
N GLU A 81 7.51 28.08 -6.65
CA GLU A 81 6.52 28.81 -5.85
C GLU A 81 5.75 27.85 -4.91
N PRO A 82 5.46 28.30 -3.67
CA PRO A 82 5.51 29.66 -3.13
C PRO A 82 6.83 30.00 -2.39
N TYR A 83 7.91 29.25 -2.63
CA TYR A 83 9.21 29.47 -1.99
C TYR A 83 9.13 29.29 -0.46
N ARG A 84 8.83 28.07 -0.02
CA ARG A 84 8.84 27.67 1.41
C ARG A 84 9.61 26.37 1.60
N TYR A 85 10.31 26.23 2.71
CA TYR A 85 11.05 25.00 3.02
C TYR A 85 10.08 23.87 3.34
N ASP A 86 10.27 22.69 2.74
CA ASP A 86 9.48 21.50 3.06
C ASP A 86 9.91 20.83 4.37
N SER A 87 11.14 21.11 4.80
CA SER A 87 11.86 20.50 5.91
C SER A 87 12.82 21.51 6.54
N SER A 88 13.21 21.26 7.79
CA SER A 88 14.20 22.06 8.49
C SER A 88 15.60 21.52 8.21
N ILE A 89 16.61 22.40 8.27
CA ILE A 89 18.03 22.06 8.05
C ILE A 89 18.83 22.61 9.23
N GLU A 90 19.56 21.74 9.92
CA GLU A 90 20.34 22.06 11.13
C GLU A 90 21.80 21.65 10.93
N ALA A 91 22.73 22.51 11.36
CA ALA A 91 24.15 22.22 11.35
C ALA A 91 24.49 21.16 12.41
N VAL A 92 25.17 20.07 11.99
CA VAL A 92 25.51 18.94 12.87
C VAL A 92 26.98 18.99 13.29
N SER A 93 27.85 19.41 12.39
CA SER A 93 29.27 19.60 12.68
C SER A 93 29.53 20.86 13.52
N GLU A 94 30.64 20.87 14.27
CA GLU A 94 31.08 22.04 15.05
C GLU A 94 31.19 23.32 14.20
N THR A 95 31.54 23.16 12.92
CA THR A 95 31.57 24.23 11.94
C THR A 95 30.99 23.73 10.63
N VAL A 96 30.02 24.48 10.09
CA VAL A 96 29.43 24.26 8.77
C VAL A 96 29.60 25.53 7.96
N LYS A 97 30.15 25.43 6.76
CA LYS A 97 30.32 26.58 5.84
C LYS A 97 29.43 26.41 4.63
N VAL A 98 28.75 27.48 4.23
CA VAL A 98 27.89 27.50 3.05
C VAL A 98 28.13 28.73 2.19
N LEU A 99 27.87 28.60 0.90
CA LEU A 99 27.61 29.74 0.02
C LEU A 99 26.12 30.10 0.14
N ARG A 100 25.81 31.38 0.30
CA ARG A 100 24.45 31.91 0.40
C ARG A 100 24.20 32.98 -0.67
N TRP A 101 23.09 32.90 -1.39
CA TRP A 101 22.63 33.97 -2.28
C TRP A 101 21.24 34.44 -1.91
N ASP A 102 20.97 35.75 -1.95
CA ASP A 102 19.59 36.25 -1.99
C ASP A 102 18.90 35.78 -3.28
N ARG A 103 17.74 35.16 -3.15
CA ARG A 103 16.98 34.55 -4.24
C ARG A 103 16.61 35.56 -5.32
N LYS A 104 16.13 36.75 -4.94
CA LYS A 104 15.67 37.76 -5.91
C LYS A 104 16.86 38.30 -6.70
N GLN A 105 17.96 38.59 -6.01
CA GLN A 105 19.17 39.10 -6.63
C GLN A 105 19.81 38.06 -7.57
N LEU A 106 19.88 36.80 -7.14
CA LEU A 106 20.39 35.71 -7.98
C LEU A 106 19.53 35.53 -9.23
N ASN A 107 18.20 35.48 -9.08
CA ASN A 107 17.29 35.33 -10.21
C ASN A 107 17.46 36.46 -11.23
N VAL A 108 17.50 37.72 -10.78
CA VAL A 108 17.74 38.89 -11.65
C VAL A 108 19.10 38.80 -12.37
N PHE A 109 20.12 38.25 -11.71
CA PHE A 109 21.44 38.06 -12.32
C PHE A 109 21.44 36.98 -13.40
N LEU A 110 20.78 35.84 -13.12
CA LEU A 110 20.67 34.70 -14.03
C LEU A 110 19.77 35.02 -15.23
N GLU A 111 18.66 35.73 -15.05
CA GLU A 111 17.76 36.18 -16.13
C GLU A 111 18.48 37.03 -17.18
N LYS A 112 19.47 37.82 -16.75
CA LYS A 112 20.31 38.63 -17.66
C LYS A 112 21.35 37.82 -18.43
N ASN A 113 21.60 36.56 -18.03
CA ASN A 113 22.65 35.72 -18.59
C ASN A 113 22.19 34.26 -18.73
N ILE A 114 21.44 33.98 -19.80
CA ILE A 114 20.85 32.65 -20.04
C ILE A 114 21.86 31.50 -20.00
N ASP A 115 23.06 31.66 -20.59
CA ASP A 115 24.08 30.62 -20.59
C ASP A 115 24.59 30.31 -19.17
N LEU A 116 24.76 31.35 -18.34
CA LEU A 116 25.16 31.19 -16.94
C LEU A 116 24.03 30.56 -16.12
N ALA A 117 22.78 30.93 -16.40
CA ALA A 117 21.61 30.31 -15.77
C ALA A 117 21.57 28.81 -16.06
N ILE A 118 21.71 28.42 -17.33
CA ILE A 118 21.74 27.00 -17.73
C ILE A 118 22.84 26.25 -16.98
N LEU A 119 24.08 26.78 -16.98
CA LEU A 119 25.21 26.15 -16.27
C LEU A 119 24.98 26.06 -14.76
N PHE A 120 24.37 27.07 -14.16
CA PHE A 120 24.06 27.09 -12.74
C PHE A 120 23.04 26.01 -12.38
N TYR A 121 21.90 25.95 -13.08
CA TYR A 121 20.89 24.92 -12.83
C TYR A 121 21.40 23.51 -13.14
N GLU A 122 22.19 23.33 -14.20
CA GLU A 122 22.85 22.04 -14.50
C GLU A 122 23.75 21.59 -13.33
N HIS A 123 24.55 22.52 -12.77
CA HIS A 123 25.37 22.26 -11.59
C HIS A 123 24.51 21.85 -10.39
N ILE A 124 23.45 22.59 -10.08
CA ILE A 124 22.52 22.24 -8.99
C ILE A 124 21.90 20.86 -9.20
N ASN A 125 21.42 20.57 -10.41
CA ASN A 125 20.74 19.31 -10.73
C ASN A 125 21.64 18.08 -10.55
N ILE A 126 22.91 18.21 -10.94
CA ILE A 126 23.91 17.17 -10.73
C ILE A 126 24.09 16.86 -9.24
N HIS A 127 24.24 17.88 -8.40
CA HIS A 127 24.44 17.69 -6.97
C HIS A 127 23.14 17.26 -6.25
N ALA A 128 21.97 17.71 -6.73
CA ALA A 128 20.66 17.29 -6.24
C ALA A 128 20.38 15.80 -6.47
N LEU A 129 20.91 15.21 -7.54
CA LEU A 129 20.79 13.75 -7.79
C LEU A 129 21.45 12.93 -6.66
N ASN A 130 22.54 13.42 -6.06
CA ASN A 130 23.17 12.75 -4.93
C ASN A 130 22.28 12.73 -3.69
N LEU A 131 21.49 13.79 -3.46
CA LEU A 131 20.53 13.81 -2.35
C LEU A 131 19.46 12.72 -2.49
N ILE A 132 19.03 12.43 -3.73
CA ILE A 132 18.12 11.30 -4.02
C ILE A 132 18.82 9.97 -3.74
N LYS A 133 20.10 9.82 -4.11
CA LYS A 133 20.90 8.62 -3.82
C LYS A 133 21.01 8.38 -2.31
N GLU A 134 21.34 9.41 -1.54
CA GLU A 134 21.43 9.34 -0.08
C GLU A 134 20.08 9.06 0.58
N ALA A 135 19.02 9.77 0.20
CA ALA A 135 17.68 9.56 0.76
C ALA A 135 17.13 8.16 0.43
N SER A 136 17.36 7.66 -0.79
CA SER A 136 16.95 6.30 -1.17
C SER A 136 17.75 5.23 -0.43
N TYR A 137 19.03 5.48 -0.14
CA TYR A 137 19.85 4.59 0.69
C TYR A 137 19.34 4.55 2.13
N LEU A 138 19.07 5.71 2.74
CA LEU A 138 18.51 5.81 4.09
C LEU A 138 17.15 5.09 4.19
N PHE A 139 16.25 5.33 3.24
CA PHE A 139 14.97 4.62 3.17
C PHE A 139 15.15 3.10 3.10
N ALA A 140 16.02 2.63 2.22
CA ALA A 140 16.25 1.20 2.07
C ALA A 140 16.86 0.54 3.32
N ASN A 141 17.59 1.28 4.15
CA ASN A 141 18.11 0.77 5.43
C ASN A 141 17.10 0.85 6.58
N THR A 142 16.02 1.62 6.41
CA THR A 142 15.01 1.84 7.45
C THR A 142 13.76 0.97 7.23
N ALA A 143 13.39 0.72 5.97
CA ALA A 143 12.19 -0.05 5.64
C ALA A 143 12.34 -1.53 6.05
N MET A 144 11.26 -2.12 6.59
CA MET A 144 11.21 -3.55 6.89
C MET A 144 11.54 -4.37 5.63
N ILE A 145 12.59 -5.17 5.73
CA ILE A 145 13.29 -5.76 4.59
C ILE A 145 12.54 -6.99 4.09
N THR A 146 12.07 -6.97 2.84
CA THR A 146 11.86 -8.23 2.12
C THR A 146 13.21 -8.70 1.60
N LYS A 147 13.85 -9.65 2.29
CA LYS A 147 15.12 -10.25 1.83
C LYS A 147 14.85 -10.99 0.52
N GLN A 148 15.22 -10.39 -0.62
CA GLN A 148 15.25 -11.05 -1.93
C GLN A 148 16.66 -10.99 -2.51
N ALA A 149 17.26 -12.17 -2.66
CA ALA A 149 18.61 -12.40 -3.15
C ALA A 149 18.69 -12.46 -4.69
N ASP A 150 17.85 -11.72 -5.41
CA ASP A 150 17.87 -11.77 -6.88
C ASP A 150 19.00 -10.87 -7.41
N THR A 151 20.23 -11.39 -7.39
CA THR A 151 21.46 -10.65 -7.67
C THR A 151 21.88 -10.65 -9.14
N ASN A 152 21.21 -11.41 -10.01
CA ASN A 152 21.58 -11.59 -11.42
C ASN A 152 20.58 -10.95 -12.39
N LEU A 153 20.32 -9.65 -12.19
CA LEU A 153 19.49 -8.88 -13.12
C LEU A 153 20.29 -8.37 -14.31
N LYS A 154 19.70 -8.43 -15.50
CA LYS A 154 20.21 -7.79 -16.72
C LYS A 154 19.13 -6.90 -17.31
N ALA A 155 19.51 -5.70 -17.74
CA ALA A 155 18.60 -4.80 -18.45
C ALA A 155 18.15 -5.45 -19.78
N SER A 156 16.83 -5.48 -19.99
CA SER A 156 16.25 -5.86 -21.27
C SER A 156 16.33 -4.68 -22.23
N LYS A 157 16.64 -4.95 -23.50
CA LYS A 157 16.57 -3.92 -24.54
C LYS A 157 15.11 -3.50 -24.83
N GLY A 158 14.14 -4.30 -24.39
CA GLY A 158 12.76 -4.21 -24.86
C GLY A 158 12.66 -4.64 -26.32
N TYR A 159 11.43 -4.69 -26.84
CA TYR A 159 11.18 -4.91 -28.26
C TYR A 159 10.63 -3.63 -28.87
N ASP A 160 11.16 -3.27 -30.04
CA ASP A 160 10.62 -2.16 -30.81
C ASP A 160 9.23 -2.54 -31.33
N SER A 161 8.29 -1.61 -31.22
CA SER A 161 6.93 -1.82 -31.69
C SER A 161 6.83 -1.55 -33.20
N PRO A 162 6.22 -2.44 -34.01
CA PRO A 162 6.06 -2.22 -35.45
C PRO A 162 5.00 -1.16 -35.80
N LEU A 163 4.11 -0.83 -34.85
CA LEU A 163 3.13 0.25 -35.00
C LEU A 163 3.84 1.61 -34.86
N GLY A 164 3.88 2.36 -35.98
CA GLY A 164 4.33 3.75 -36.02
C GLY A 164 3.43 4.68 -35.20
N PHE A 165 3.93 5.87 -34.90
CA PHE A 165 3.15 6.91 -34.21
C PHE A 165 2.75 8.01 -35.17
N ASN A 166 1.60 8.62 -34.89
CA ASN A 166 1.35 9.98 -35.34
C ASN A 166 2.13 10.96 -34.43
N GLU A 167 2.92 11.87 -35.02
CA GLU A 167 3.66 12.89 -34.26
C GLU A 167 2.71 13.74 -33.39
N ASP A 168 1.52 14.06 -33.89
CA ASP A 168 0.52 14.86 -33.15
C ASP A 168 0.02 14.14 -31.90
N GLU A 169 -0.21 12.83 -31.98
CA GLU A 169 -0.63 12.03 -30.83
C GLU A 169 0.45 11.98 -29.75
N ILE A 170 1.73 11.93 -30.14
CA ILE A 170 2.85 12.00 -29.19
C ILE A 170 2.88 13.37 -28.52
N VAL A 171 2.74 14.46 -29.28
CA VAL A 171 2.77 15.82 -28.71
C VAL A 171 1.64 15.99 -27.69
N VAL A 172 0.42 15.58 -28.04
CA VAL A 172 -0.73 15.58 -27.10
C VAL A 172 -0.43 14.75 -25.86
N PHE A 173 0.17 13.56 -26.03
CA PHE A 173 0.54 12.72 -24.90
C PHE A 173 1.63 13.34 -24.02
N LEU A 174 2.65 13.98 -24.61
CA LEU A 174 3.68 14.70 -23.86
C LEU A 174 3.06 15.86 -23.08
N LEU A 175 2.14 16.63 -23.67
CA LEU A 175 1.44 17.71 -22.96
C LEU A 175 0.62 17.23 -21.77
N GLN A 176 0.17 15.97 -21.74
CA GLN A 176 -0.50 15.36 -20.59
C GLN A 176 0.46 14.98 -19.45
N SER A 177 1.76 14.83 -19.76
CA SER A 177 2.78 14.56 -18.75
C SER A 177 2.97 15.78 -17.87
N PRO A 178 2.95 15.61 -16.52
CA PRO A 178 3.28 16.70 -15.62
C PRO A 178 4.62 17.33 -16.00
N PHE A 179 5.64 16.56 -16.38
CA PHE A 179 6.95 17.15 -16.72
C PHE A 179 6.89 18.05 -17.96
N PHE A 180 6.21 17.63 -19.02
CA PHE A 180 6.28 18.26 -20.33
C PHE A 180 5.17 19.30 -20.60
N GLU A 181 4.16 19.42 -19.73
CA GLU A 181 3.02 20.34 -19.89
C GLU A 181 3.40 21.83 -20.07
N ILE A 182 4.61 22.22 -19.65
CA ILE A 182 5.09 23.61 -19.68
C ILE A 182 5.86 23.98 -20.96
N PHE A 183 6.16 23.02 -21.83
CA PHE A 183 6.94 23.27 -23.05
C PHE A 183 6.04 23.60 -24.23
N GLU A 184 6.57 24.37 -25.17
CA GLU A 184 5.84 24.74 -26.38
C GLU A 184 5.65 23.52 -27.29
N GLU A 185 4.51 23.45 -27.97
CA GLU A 185 4.20 22.35 -28.90
C GLU A 185 5.26 22.15 -29.99
N GLU A 186 5.87 23.24 -30.46
CA GLU A 186 6.92 23.20 -31.48
C GLU A 186 8.18 22.46 -30.98
N ASP A 187 8.61 22.74 -29.75
CA ASP A 187 9.75 22.06 -29.13
C ASP A 187 9.43 20.56 -28.91
N LEU A 188 8.22 20.25 -28.45
CA LEU A 188 7.76 18.88 -28.26
C LEU A 188 7.66 18.11 -29.57
N ARG A 189 7.26 18.76 -30.66
CA ARG A 189 7.24 18.18 -32.02
C ARG A 189 8.63 17.88 -32.56
N ILE A 190 9.65 18.64 -32.14
CA ILE A 190 11.05 18.32 -32.47
C ILE A 190 11.52 17.10 -31.68
N LEU A 191 11.16 17.00 -30.39
CA LEU A 191 11.49 15.85 -29.56
C LEU A 191 10.77 14.57 -30.02
N SER A 192 9.50 14.68 -30.44
CA SER A 192 8.68 13.52 -30.84
C SER A 192 9.29 12.71 -31.98
N LYS A 193 10.00 13.39 -32.90
CA LYS A 193 10.73 12.77 -34.02
C LYS A 193 11.85 11.83 -33.60
N ASN A 194 12.31 11.93 -32.35
CA ASN A 194 13.39 11.13 -31.80
C ASN A 194 12.90 10.10 -30.77
N ILE A 195 11.58 9.98 -30.55
CA ILE A 195 11.00 9.03 -29.60
C ILE A 195 11.07 7.60 -30.15
N ILE A 196 11.56 6.69 -29.31
CA ILE A 196 11.60 5.25 -29.58
C ILE A 196 10.56 4.55 -28.70
N ARG A 197 9.66 3.78 -29.30
CA ARG A 197 8.71 2.94 -28.55
C ARG A 197 9.35 1.63 -28.15
N LYS A 198 9.34 1.33 -26.86
CA LYS A 198 9.81 0.04 -26.33
C LYS A 198 8.69 -0.68 -25.61
N GLN A 199 8.52 -1.96 -25.91
CA GLN A 199 7.62 -2.85 -25.19
C GLN A 199 8.44 -3.76 -24.26
N TYR A 200 7.91 -3.96 -23.06
CA TYR A 200 8.52 -4.77 -22.02
C TYR A 200 7.49 -5.76 -21.48
N LYS A 201 7.88 -7.03 -21.38
CA LYS A 201 7.06 -8.05 -20.73
C LYS A 201 7.13 -7.92 -19.21
N VAL A 202 6.11 -8.42 -18.52
CA VAL A 202 6.14 -8.58 -17.06
C VAL A 202 7.45 -9.23 -16.63
N GLY A 203 8.09 -8.65 -15.61
CA GLY A 203 9.36 -9.10 -15.09
C GLY A 203 10.60 -8.56 -15.81
N ASN A 204 10.49 -7.90 -16.96
CA ASN A 204 11.64 -7.32 -17.62
C ASN A 204 12.20 -6.12 -16.84
N VAL A 205 13.52 -6.05 -16.72
CA VAL A 205 14.24 -4.88 -16.19
C VAL A 205 14.44 -3.87 -17.31
N ILE A 206 14.09 -2.62 -17.06
CA ILE A 206 14.16 -1.50 -18.01
C ILE A 206 15.48 -0.76 -17.84
N ASP A 207 15.77 -0.35 -16.61
CA ASP A 207 17.00 0.36 -16.21
C ASP A 207 17.59 -0.33 -14.98
N LEU A 208 18.92 -0.46 -14.93
CA LEU A 208 19.65 -1.00 -13.78
C LEU A 208 20.25 0.13 -12.95
N GLN A 209 20.19 -0.04 -11.62
CA GLN A 209 20.90 0.80 -10.66
C GLN A 209 22.40 0.84 -10.99
N ASP A 210 23.01 2.00 -10.80
CA ASP A 210 24.44 2.28 -11.01
C ASP A 210 24.91 2.13 -12.48
N GLU A 211 24.02 1.80 -13.43
CA GLU A 211 24.30 1.91 -14.86
C GLU A 211 23.99 3.32 -15.39
N VAL A 212 24.82 3.82 -16.30
CA VAL A 212 24.64 5.12 -16.95
C VAL A 212 23.38 5.11 -17.82
N SER A 213 22.46 6.03 -17.54
CA SER A 213 21.24 6.20 -18.31
C SER A 213 21.52 6.73 -19.72
N LYS A 214 20.79 6.21 -20.70
CA LYS A 214 20.96 6.55 -22.13
C LYS A 214 19.94 7.58 -22.65
N GLY A 215 19.04 8.02 -21.79
CA GLY A 215 17.96 8.93 -22.15
C GLY A 215 16.81 8.82 -21.17
N VAL A 216 15.70 9.45 -21.52
CA VAL A 216 14.54 9.59 -20.63
C VAL A 216 13.48 8.58 -21.03
N ASN A 217 12.98 7.84 -20.05
CA ASN A 217 11.90 6.88 -20.22
C ASN A 217 10.58 7.45 -19.67
N ILE A 218 9.51 7.38 -20.46
CA ILE A 218 8.16 7.87 -20.13
C ILE A 218 7.20 6.68 -20.20
N LEU A 219 6.42 6.45 -19.15
CA LEU A 219 5.41 5.38 -19.14
C LEU A 219 4.24 5.77 -20.04
N ARG A 220 3.92 4.94 -21.05
CA ARG A 220 2.71 5.12 -21.87
C ARG A 220 1.55 4.28 -21.36
N VAL A 221 1.81 2.99 -21.10
CA VAL A 221 0.85 2.02 -20.56
C VAL A 221 1.64 1.02 -19.73
N GLY A 222 1.10 0.57 -18.59
CA GLY A 222 1.68 -0.52 -17.80
C GLY A 222 1.76 -0.20 -16.32
N ASP A 223 2.60 -0.95 -15.62
CA ASP A 223 2.87 -0.80 -14.19
C ASP A 223 4.36 -1.06 -13.99
N ILE A 224 5.10 -0.04 -13.53
CA ILE A 224 6.54 -0.04 -13.38
C ILE A 224 6.93 0.07 -11.91
N ARG A 225 7.71 -0.88 -11.43
CA ARG A 225 8.23 -0.90 -10.05
C ARG A 225 9.67 -0.44 -10.00
N PHE A 226 9.97 0.40 -9.02
CA PHE A 226 11.31 0.86 -8.67
C PHE A 226 11.80 0.11 -7.44
N SER A 227 13.05 -0.31 -7.49
CA SER A 227 13.71 -0.95 -6.35
C SER A 227 15.15 -0.50 -6.23
N ARG A 228 15.63 -0.43 -5.00
CA ARG A 228 17.04 -0.18 -4.68
C ARG A 228 17.68 -1.46 -4.16
N PHE A 229 18.90 -1.70 -4.60
CA PHE A 229 19.77 -2.75 -4.07
C PHE A 229 20.80 -2.11 -3.17
N ASN A 230 20.85 -2.58 -1.92
CA ASN A 230 21.86 -2.20 -0.95
C ASN A 230 22.65 -3.44 -0.53
N SER A 231 23.81 -3.19 0.06
CA SER A 231 24.68 -4.21 0.63
C SER A 231 25.03 -3.82 2.06
N GLU A 232 24.92 -4.78 2.98
CA GLU A 232 25.41 -4.67 4.34
C GLU A 232 26.31 -5.88 4.63
N GLY A 233 27.62 -5.64 4.75
CA GLY A 233 28.61 -6.72 4.71
C GLY A 233 28.55 -7.50 3.38
N ASP A 234 28.45 -8.82 3.48
CA ASP A 234 28.31 -9.72 2.33
C ASP A 234 26.84 -9.91 1.88
N GLU A 235 25.86 -9.46 2.67
CA GLU A 235 24.44 -9.59 2.32
C GLU A 235 24.01 -8.48 1.36
N LYS A 236 23.31 -8.88 0.29
CA LYS A 236 22.61 -7.95 -0.62
C LYS A 236 21.11 -8.09 -0.42
N TYR A 237 20.44 -6.96 -0.25
CA TYR A 237 18.99 -6.91 -0.12
C TYR A 237 18.39 -5.89 -1.07
N LYS A 238 17.12 -6.13 -1.37
CA LYS A 238 16.35 -5.35 -2.32
C LYS A 238 15.18 -4.72 -1.59
N VAL A 239 15.07 -3.40 -1.70
CA VAL A 239 13.93 -2.65 -1.16
C VAL A 239 13.12 -2.08 -2.30
N SER A 240 11.81 -2.30 -2.25
CA SER A 240 10.86 -1.66 -3.16
C SER A 240 10.68 -0.20 -2.78
N LEU A 241 10.89 0.71 -3.74
CA LEU A 241 10.74 2.15 -3.51
C LEU A 241 9.33 2.65 -3.85
N ARG A 242 8.87 2.42 -5.08
CA ARG A 242 7.52 2.81 -5.54
C ARG A 242 7.08 1.99 -6.74
N ALA A 243 5.80 2.08 -7.09
CA ALA A 243 5.32 1.74 -8.42
C ALA A 243 4.75 2.98 -9.13
N ILE A 244 4.79 3.00 -10.45
CA ILE A 244 4.15 4.01 -11.30
C ILE A 244 3.34 3.26 -12.35
N SER A 245 2.03 3.50 -12.39
CA SER A 245 1.12 3.01 -13.41
C SER A 245 0.50 4.12 -14.26
N THR A 246 0.76 5.38 -13.91
CA THR A 246 0.10 6.54 -14.50
C THR A 246 0.79 6.95 -15.82
N PRO A 247 0.05 6.96 -16.95
CA PRO A 247 0.60 7.40 -18.23
C PRO A 247 1.16 8.83 -18.18
N GLY A 248 2.26 9.06 -18.88
CA GLY A 248 2.94 10.36 -18.96
C GLY A 248 3.98 10.57 -17.87
N TYR A 249 4.06 9.70 -16.86
CA TYR A 249 5.06 9.83 -15.80
C TYR A 249 6.44 9.38 -16.27
N LEU A 250 7.47 10.09 -15.77
CA LEU A 250 8.87 9.78 -16.02
C LEU A 250 9.38 8.67 -15.12
N LEU A 251 10.26 7.80 -15.65
CA LEU A 251 10.85 6.69 -14.90
C LEU A 251 12.19 7.02 -14.24
N GLY A 252 12.62 8.28 -14.22
CA GLY A 252 13.85 8.67 -13.54
C GLY A 252 14.47 9.95 -14.10
N PRO A 253 15.24 10.71 -13.28
CA PRO A 253 15.85 11.97 -13.69
C PRO A 253 17.26 11.76 -14.29
N SER A 254 17.91 10.62 -14.00
CA SER A 254 19.28 10.31 -14.43
C SER A 254 19.48 10.42 -15.95
N GLY A 255 18.43 10.09 -16.72
CA GLY A 255 18.41 10.20 -18.17
C GLY A 255 18.63 11.60 -18.73
N PHE A 256 18.19 12.64 -18.01
CA PHE A 256 18.43 14.03 -18.40
C PHE A 256 19.85 14.49 -18.11
N LEU A 257 20.52 13.87 -17.13
CA LEU A 257 21.83 14.28 -16.64
C LEU A 257 22.97 13.43 -17.22
N GLY A 258 22.65 12.40 -18.00
CA GLY A 258 23.62 11.40 -18.45
C GLY A 258 24.37 10.75 -17.28
N ALA A 259 23.63 10.52 -16.19
CA ALA A 259 24.15 10.01 -14.93
C ALA A 259 23.75 8.55 -14.72
N GLU A 260 24.35 7.92 -13.71
CA GLU A 260 23.95 6.59 -13.25
C GLU A 260 22.52 6.60 -12.70
N ASN A 261 21.79 5.52 -12.93
CA ASN A 261 20.47 5.35 -12.34
C ASN A 261 20.59 5.12 -10.84
N VAL A 262 19.80 5.85 -10.06
CA VAL A 262 19.78 5.72 -8.59
C VAL A 262 19.05 4.43 -8.14
N MET A 263 18.25 3.84 -9.02
CA MET A 263 17.39 2.70 -8.73
C MET A 263 17.22 1.81 -9.96
N THR A 264 16.87 0.55 -9.71
CA THR A 264 16.48 -0.42 -10.74
C THR A 264 15.00 -0.30 -11.04
N THR A 265 14.65 -0.27 -12.33
CA THR A 265 13.29 -0.11 -12.86
C THR A 265 12.84 -1.41 -13.51
N LYS A 266 11.70 -1.98 -13.11
CA LYS A 266 11.19 -3.29 -13.57
C LYS A 266 9.70 -3.23 -13.95
N ALA A 267 9.33 -3.84 -15.05
CA ALA A 267 7.92 -3.96 -15.45
C ALA A 267 7.18 -4.99 -14.56
N LYS A 268 6.08 -4.58 -13.92
CA LYS A 268 5.18 -5.43 -13.13
C LYS A 268 4.00 -5.94 -13.95
N LYS A 269 3.65 -5.25 -15.04
CA LYS A 269 2.74 -5.69 -16.10
C LYS A 269 3.41 -5.52 -17.44
N ASP A 270 2.88 -6.14 -18.49
CA ASP A 270 3.25 -5.80 -19.86
C ASP A 270 3.11 -4.29 -20.07
N SER A 271 4.20 -3.65 -20.50
CA SER A 271 4.35 -2.20 -20.46
C SER A 271 4.88 -1.63 -21.76
N VAL A 272 4.44 -0.42 -22.10
CA VAL A 272 4.88 0.37 -23.24
C VAL A 272 5.54 1.64 -22.71
N ILE A 273 6.77 1.89 -23.15
CA ILE A 273 7.61 3.02 -22.73
C ILE A 273 8.01 3.83 -23.96
N LEU A 274 7.95 5.15 -23.84
CA LEU A 274 8.53 6.08 -24.81
C LEU A 274 9.91 6.49 -24.32
N HIS A 275 10.94 6.21 -25.12
CA HIS A 275 12.31 6.55 -24.81
C HIS A 275 12.76 7.74 -25.67
N ILE A 276 13.23 8.82 -25.03
CA ILE A 276 13.87 9.95 -25.70
C ILE A 276 15.38 9.87 -25.45
N PRO A 277 16.20 9.65 -26.50
CA PRO A 277 17.65 9.63 -26.36
C PRO A 277 18.20 10.96 -25.84
N TYR A 278 19.25 10.88 -25.02
CA TYR A 278 19.93 12.05 -24.46
C TYR A 278 20.35 13.09 -25.54
N ASP A 279 20.83 12.60 -26.68
CA ASP A 279 21.30 13.46 -27.78
C ASP A 279 20.18 14.32 -28.39
N ALA A 280 18.91 13.90 -28.30
CA ALA A 280 17.77 14.69 -28.77
C ALA A 280 17.61 15.99 -27.94
N PHE A 281 17.64 15.87 -26.61
CA PHE A 281 17.60 17.03 -25.71
C PHE A 281 18.79 17.95 -25.91
N LYS A 282 19.99 17.36 -26.09
CA LYS A 282 21.22 18.12 -26.31
C LYS A 282 21.19 18.89 -27.63
N ALA A 283 20.70 18.27 -28.71
CA ALA A 283 20.57 18.92 -30.00
C ALA A 283 19.58 20.09 -29.96
N LEU A 284 18.43 19.92 -29.31
CA LEU A 284 17.43 20.96 -29.15
C LEU A 284 17.93 22.10 -28.26
N SER A 285 18.53 21.78 -27.10
CA SER A 285 19.07 22.77 -26.16
C SER A 285 20.12 23.69 -26.80
N LYS A 286 20.97 23.14 -27.68
CA LYS A 286 21.96 23.94 -28.43
C LYS A 286 21.32 24.91 -29.42
N LYS A 287 20.19 24.54 -30.02
CA LYS A 287 19.47 25.38 -31.00
C LYS A 287 18.57 26.40 -30.33
N ASN A 288 18.01 26.07 -29.16
CA ASN A 288 17.06 26.88 -28.42
C ASN A 288 17.52 27.01 -26.94
N PRO A 289 18.28 28.06 -26.58
CA PRO A 289 18.71 28.29 -25.20
C PRO A 289 17.56 28.51 -24.21
N ASN A 290 16.42 29.07 -24.66
CA ASN A 290 15.23 29.23 -23.81
C ASN A 290 14.64 27.87 -23.42
N PHE A 291 14.54 26.95 -24.39
CA PHE A 291 14.18 25.56 -24.10
C PHE A 291 15.18 24.94 -23.12
N ALA A 292 16.48 25.13 -23.33
CA ALA A 292 17.52 24.58 -22.46
C ALA A 292 17.37 25.05 -21.00
N LEU A 293 17.16 26.35 -20.78
CA LEU A 293 16.93 26.90 -19.45
C LEU A 293 15.64 26.33 -18.83
N LYS A 294 14.53 26.33 -19.58
CA LYS A 294 13.24 25.77 -19.12
C LYS A 294 13.39 24.29 -18.75
N LEU A 295 14.16 23.53 -19.53
CA LEU A 295 14.49 22.12 -19.26
C LEU A 295 15.26 21.95 -17.95
N GLN A 296 16.32 22.74 -17.72
CA GLN A 296 17.11 22.63 -16.49
C GLN A 296 16.29 22.96 -15.23
N ILE A 297 15.46 24.00 -15.28
CA ILE A 297 14.54 24.34 -14.18
C ILE A 297 13.55 23.18 -13.96
N ARG A 298 13.03 22.58 -15.03
CA ARG A 298 12.08 21.46 -14.92
C ARG A 298 12.72 20.19 -14.37
N ILE A 299 14.00 19.95 -14.67
CA ILE A 299 14.78 18.87 -14.04
C ILE A 299 14.94 19.13 -12.53
N SER A 300 15.19 20.37 -12.11
CA SER A 300 15.25 20.71 -10.68
C SER A 300 13.93 20.40 -9.97
N TRP A 301 12.80 20.75 -10.60
CA TRP A 301 11.46 20.42 -10.09
C TRP A 301 11.25 18.90 -9.96
N LEU A 302 11.65 18.13 -10.98
CA LEU A 302 11.54 16.66 -10.96
C LEU A 302 12.37 16.05 -9.84
N LEU A 303 13.62 16.48 -9.69
CA LEU A 303 14.53 16.01 -8.64
C LEU A 303 13.97 16.32 -7.25
N ASN A 304 13.45 17.54 -7.04
CA ASN A 304 12.82 17.90 -5.78
C ASN A 304 11.62 17.02 -5.46
N ASN A 305 10.73 16.79 -6.43
CA ASN A 305 9.56 15.93 -6.23
C ASN A 305 9.94 14.48 -5.89
N GLN A 306 10.97 13.93 -6.53
CA GLN A 306 11.45 12.60 -6.20
C GLN A 306 12.05 12.52 -4.81
N LEU A 307 12.84 13.52 -4.40
CA LEU A 307 13.39 13.62 -3.06
C LEU A 307 12.27 13.68 -2.01
N ARG A 308 11.25 14.51 -2.24
CA ARG A 308 10.06 14.61 -1.38
C ARG A 308 9.31 13.30 -1.26
N GLY A 309 9.09 12.61 -2.37
CA GLY A 309 8.45 11.30 -2.38
C GLY A 309 9.23 10.25 -1.59
N LEU A 310 10.56 10.23 -1.70
CA LEU A 310 11.41 9.33 -0.90
C LEU A 310 11.34 9.63 0.60
N ARG A 311 11.39 10.91 0.97
CA ARG A 311 11.29 11.35 2.37
C ARG A 311 9.93 11.02 2.99
N ALA A 312 8.84 11.20 2.25
CA ALA A 312 7.50 10.82 2.72
C ALA A 312 7.40 9.32 3.01
N ARG A 313 7.99 8.47 2.15
CA ARG A 313 8.04 7.02 2.39
C ARG A 313 8.91 6.66 3.58
N LEU A 314 10.03 7.36 3.79
CA LEU A 314 10.86 7.18 4.99
C LEU A 314 10.05 7.45 6.27
N ILE A 315 9.25 8.50 6.28
CA ILE A 315 8.32 8.77 7.39
C ILE A 315 7.32 7.62 7.53
N SER A 316 6.69 7.16 6.43
CA SER A 316 5.73 6.05 6.47
C SER A 316 6.33 4.78 7.06
N ALA A 317 7.53 4.41 6.60
CA ALA A 317 8.22 3.19 7.04
C ALA A 317 8.59 3.21 8.53
N GLN A 318 8.85 4.39 9.12
CA GLN A 318 9.20 4.50 10.54
C GLN A 318 7.99 4.46 11.47
N PHE A 319 6.82 4.94 11.04
CA PHE A 319 5.67 5.15 11.92
C PHE A 319 4.46 4.27 11.61
N ASN A 320 4.42 3.58 10.46
CA ASN A 320 3.23 2.86 9.96
C ASN A 320 1.96 3.74 9.95
N GLU A 321 2.11 5.04 9.69
CA GLU A 321 1.03 6.03 9.71
C GLU A 321 0.76 6.59 8.29
N GLU A 322 0.35 5.72 7.35
CA GLU A 322 0.02 6.05 5.95
C GLU A 322 -0.84 7.31 5.77
N VAL A 323 -1.89 7.46 6.59
CA VAL A 323 -2.81 8.62 6.55
C VAL A 323 -2.12 9.90 7.04
N THR A 324 -1.31 9.83 8.09
CA THR A 324 -0.53 10.96 8.60
C THR A 324 0.48 11.43 7.56
N VAL A 325 1.15 10.50 6.86
CA VAL A 325 2.08 10.83 5.77
C VAL A 325 1.38 11.57 4.64
N SER A 326 0.23 11.06 4.19
CA SER A 326 -0.57 11.69 3.14
C SER A 326 -1.08 13.07 3.56
N THR A 327 -1.49 13.21 4.83
CA THR A 327 -1.87 14.49 5.42
C THR A 327 -0.71 15.48 5.37
N ASN A 328 0.47 15.10 5.85
CA ASN A 328 1.65 15.98 5.84
C ASN A 328 2.12 16.33 4.43
N LEU A 329 2.01 15.40 3.47
CA LEU A 329 2.27 15.68 2.06
C LEU A 329 1.35 16.78 1.53
N ILE A 330 0.06 16.73 1.82
CA ILE A 330 -0.88 17.76 1.37
C ILE A 330 -0.64 19.08 2.10
N GLU A 331 -0.49 19.03 3.43
CA GLU A 331 -0.28 20.21 4.28
C GLU A 331 1.00 20.97 3.93
N SER A 332 2.10 20.26 3.70
CA SER A 332 3.36 20.88 3.27
C SER A 332 3.29 21.53 1.88
N ASN A 333 2.29 21.16 1.07
CA ASN A 333 2.02 21.76 -0.23
C ASN A 333 0.86 22.75 -0.22
N ARG A 334 0.20 22.99 0.93
CA ARG A 334 -1.03 23.78 1.00
C ARG A 334 -0.88 25.16 0.33
N ALA A 335 0.28 25.79 0.47
CA ALA A 335 0.56 27.10 -0.09
C ALA A 335 0.87 27.09 -1.62
N SER A 336 1.17 25.92 -2.20
CA SER A 336 1.31 25.73 -3.66
C SER A 336 0.02 25.26 -4.34
N LEU A 337 -0.96 24.81 -3.56
CA LEU A 337 -2.25 24.34 -4.07
C LEU A 337 -3.20 25.51 -4.30
N SER A 338 -4.03 25.43 -5.35
CA SER A 338 -5.16 26.34 -5.52
C SER A 338 -6.06 26.30 -4.29
N LEU A 339 -6.65 27.44 -3.89
CA LEU A 339 -7.66 27.49 -2.82
C LEU A 339 -8.86 26.58 -3.12
N SER A 340 -9.17 26.34 -4.40
CA SER A 340 -10.23 25.44 -4.84
C SER A 340 -9.81 23.97 -4.97
N SER A 341 -8.54 23.65 -4.69
CA SER A 341 -8.05 22.27 -4.85
C SER A 341 -8.84 21.31 -3.97
N PRO A 342 -9.36 20.20 -4.52
CA PRO A 342 -10.07 19.21 -3.72
C PRO A 342 -9.13 18.48 -2.75
N LEU A 343 -7.81 18.55 -2.95
CA LEU A 343 -6.82 17.94 -2.07
C LEU A 343 -6.89 18.48 -0.62
N HIS A 344 -7.35 19.72 -0.41
CA HIS A 344 -7.53 20.28 0.93
C HIS A 344 -8.54 19.49 1.79
N LYS A 345 -9.45 18.72 1.17
CA LYS A 345 -10.43 17.88 1.88
C LYS A 345 -9.87 16.53 2.28
N VAL A 346 -8.89 16.02 1.55
CA VAL A 346 -8.39 14.65 1.66
C VAL A 346 -7.89 14.33 3.08
N PRO A 347 -7.11 15.18 3.77
CA PRO A 347 -6.70 14.88 5.15
C PRO A 347 -7.88 14.58 6.09
N HIS A 348 -8.95 15.35 5.98
CA HIS A 348 -10.15 15.17 6.80
C HIS A 348 -10.92 13.91 6.40
N LEU A 349 -11.05 13.63 5.10
CA LEU A 349 -11.77 12.46 4.60
C LEU A 349 -11.06 11.14 4.95
N LEU A 350 -9.72 11.13 4.92
CA LEU A 350 -8.93 9.95 5.29
C LEU A 350 -8.92 9.69 6.81
N SER A 351 -9.29 10.69 7.62
CA SER A 351 -9.30 10.57 9.10
C SER A 351 -10.45 9.73 9.64
N PHE A 352 -11.48 9.45 8.83
CA PHE A 352 -12.66 8.70 9.28
C PHE A 352 -12.97 7.52 8.34
N LYS A 353 -13.29 6.37 8.95
CA LYS A 353 -13.64 5.12 8.24
C LYS A 353 -14.71 5.31 7.17
N HIS A 354 -15.75 6.11 7.45
CA HIS A 354 -16.90 6.25 6.54
C HIS A 354 -16.68 7.22 5.37
N THR A 355 -15.61 8.01 5.41
CA THR A 355 -15.28 9.00 4.36
C THR A 355 -13.98 8.67 3.63
N ILE A 356 -13.32 7.58 4.02
CA ILE A 356 -12.01 7.21 3.47
C ILE A 356 -12.09 6.92 1.96
N THR A 357 -13.16 6.27 1.51
CA THR A 357 -13.44 6.01 0.09
C THR A 357 -13.59 7.30 -0.70
N ASP A 358 -14.20 8.34 -0.12
CA ASP A 358 -14.30 9.66 -0.76
C ASP A 358 -12.93 10.32 -0.90
N GLY A 359 -12.09 10.20 0.15
CA GLY A 359 -10.70 10.68 0.13
C GLY A 359 -9.87 10.01 -0.98
N LEU A 360 -9.94 8.68 -1.08
CA LEU A 360 -9.25 7.91 -2.12
C LEU A 360 -9.78 8.24 -3.52
N SER A 361 -11.09 8.43 -3.67
CA SER A 361 -11.72 8.81 -4.93
C SER A 361 -11.26 10.19 -5.42
N ILE A 362 -11.13 11.16 -4.50
CA ILE A 362 -10.55 12.47 -4.82
C ILE A 362 -9.10 12.32 -5.29
N LEU A 363 -8.29 11.52 -4.60
CA LEU A 363 -6.90 11.29 -4.98
C LEU A 363 -6.80 10.70 -6.40
N HIS A 364 -7.55 9.64 -6.71
CA HIS A 364 -7.56 9.06 -8.05
C HIS A 364 -8.04 10.03 -9.13
N HIS A 365 -9.09 10.80 -8.85
CA HIS A 365 -9.58 11.80 -9.79
C HIS A 365 -8.54 12.89 -10.07
N VAL A 366 -7.89 13.40 -9.01
CA VAL A 366 -6.87 14.44 -9.10
C VAL A 366 -5.59 13.94 -9.77
N GLU A 367 -5.19 12.69 -9.54
CA GLU A 367 -4.03 12.08 -10.21
C GLU A 367 -4.17 12.11 -11.74
N LEU A 368 -5.40 11.98 -12.25
CA LEU A 368 -5.70 11.99 -13.69
C LEU A 368 -5.99 13.40 -14.23
N ASN A 369 -6.75 14.20 -13.49
CA ASN A 369 -7.37 15.43 -14.00
C ASN A 369 -6.86 16.72 -13.36
N GLY A 370 -6.02 16.65 -12.32
CA GLY A 370 -5.51 17.82 -11.62
C GLY A 370 -4.47 18.62 -12.42
N SER A 371 -4.05 19.75 -11.86
CA SER A 371 -2.83 20.45 -12.31
C SER A 371 -1.57 19.60 -12.06
N GLY A 372 -0.44 19.92 -12.71
CA GLY A 372 0.79 19.13 -12.55
C GLY A 372 1.27 18.93 -11.12
N ILE A 373 1.07 19.93 -10.24
CA ILE A 373 1.39 19.80 -8.81
C ILE A 373 0.39 18.90 -8.07
N GLU A 374 -0.90 19.06 -8.36
CA GLU A 374 -1.96 18.26 -7.75
C GLU A 374 -1.84 16.79 -8.15
N LYS A 375 -1.60 16.52 -9.44
CA LYS A 375 -1.35 15.17 -9.97
C LYS A 375 -0.20 14.50 -9.22
N ASN A 376 0.91 15.22 -9.05
CA ASN A 376 2.08 14.70 -8.35
C ASN A 376 1.80 14.42 -6.87
N ILE A 377 1.11 15.33 -6.16
CA ILE A 377 0.76 15.12 -4.74
C ILE A 377 -0.20 13.94 -4.60
N ALA A 378 -1.23 13.86 -5.46
CA ALA A 378 -2.20 12.77 -5.42
C ALA A 378 -1.54 11.41 -5.66
N SER A 379 -0.67 11.32 -6.68
CA SER A 379 0.13 10.12 -6.95
C SER A 379 1.00 9.73 -5.75
N LEU A 380 1.67 10.69 -5.11
CA LEU A 380 2.48 10.44 -3.92
C LEU A 380 1.64 10.01 -2.71
N CYS A 381 0.41 10.49 -2.54
CA CYS A 381 -0.47 10.01 -1.48
C CYS A 381 -0.90 8.56 -1.74
N LEU A 382 -1.32 8.24 -2.97
CA LEU A 382 -1.76 6.88 -3.34
C LEU A 382 -0.65 5.84 -3.19
N ASP A 383 0.59 6.20 -3.53
CA ASP A 383 1.80 5.42 -3.25
C ASP A 383 1.97 5.04 -1.76
N ASN A 384 1.47 5.88 -0.86
CA ASN A 384 1.61 5.72 0.58
C ASN A 384 0.34 5.21 1.25
N LEU A 385 -0.73 4.88 0.51
CA LEU A 385 -2.03 4.44 1.05
C LEU A 385 -2.38 3.02 0.61
N HIS A 386 -1.38 2.16 0.39
CA HIS A 386 -1.61 0.82 -0.15
C HIS A 386 -2.35 -0.10 0.81
N ASP A 387 -1.97 -0.12 2.08
CA ASP A 387 -2.65 -0.95 3.07
C ASP A 387 -4.03 -0.39 3.39
N THR A 388 -4.13 0.95 3.45
CA THR A 388 -5.40 1.66 3.57
C THR A 388 -6.36 1.27 2.43
N GLN A 389 -5.91 1.30 1.18
CA GLN A 389 -6.71 0.90 0.03
C GLN A 389 -7.12 -0.57 0.10
N ARG A 390 -6.20 -1.47 0.48
CA ARG A 390 -6.50 -2.91 0.63
C ARG A 390 -7.61 -3.13 1.66
N GLU A 391 -7.57 -2.40 2.77
CA GLU A 391 -8.56 -2.51 3.82
C GLU A 391 -9.92 -1.93 3.44
N VAL A 392 -9.93 -0.82 2.69
CA VAL A 392 -11.16 -0.27 2.10
C VAL A 392 -11.79 -1.26 1.13
N ASN A 393 -11.00 -1.86 0.24
CA ASN A 393 -11.50 -2.87 -0.70
C ASN A 393 -12.10 -4.08 0.02
N PHE A 394 -11.47 -4.54 1.10
CA PHE A 394 -12.00 -5.63 1.92
C PHE A 394 -13.35 -5.24 2.54
N TYR A 395 -13.44 -4.06 3.15
CA TYR A 395 -14.69 -3.56 3.72
C TYR A 395 -15.82 -3.39 2.68
N GLU A 396 -15.52 -2.85 1.50
CA GLU A 396 -16.49 -2.74 0.40
C GLU A 396 -16.96 -4.11 -0.09
N ASN A 397 -16.07 -5.11 -0.11
CA ASN A 397 -16.46 -6.47 -0.45
C ASN A 397 -17.36 -7.11 0.62
N LEU A 398 -17.14 -6.83 1.91
CA LEU A 398 -18.09 -7.22 2.97
C LEU A 398 -19.47 -6.59 2.74
N GLN A 399 -19.53 -5.32 2.32
CA GLN A 399 -20.81 -4.69 1.95
C GLN A 399 -21.47 -5.37 0.75
N LYS A 400 -20.69 -5.77 -0.27
CA LYS A 400 -21.21 -6.53 -1.43
C LYS A 400 -21.79 -7.87 -1.00
N ILE A 401 -21.11 -8.61 -0.13
CA ILE A 401 -21.59 -9.88 0.43
C ILE A 401 -22.93 -9.67 1.17
N TYR A 402 -23.03 -8.64 2.02
CA TYR A 402 -24.28 -8.35 2.72
C TYR A 402 -25.41 -8.02 1.74
N ASN A 403 -25.15 -7.11 0.80
CA ASN A 403 -26.15 -6.64 -0.14
C ASN A 403 -26.61 -7.73 -1.11
N SER A 404 -25.72 -8.64 -1.55
CA SER A 404 -26.09 -9.73 -2.45
C SER A 404 -27.08 -10.69 -1.80
N VAL A 405 -26.90 -10.97 -0.50
CA VAL A 405 -27.79 -11.85 0.25
C VAL A 405 -29.15 -11.17 0.50
N VAL A 406 -29.14 -9.98 1.11
CA VAL A 406 -30.37 -9.29 1.50
C VAL A 406 -31.19 -8.83 0.30
N SER A 407 -30.54 -8.49 -0.82
CA SER A 407 -31.22 -8.06 -2.05
C SER A 407 -31.57 -9.20 -3.00
N ALA A 408 -31.25 -10.45 -2.66
CA ALA A 408 -31.55 -11.60 -3.51
C ALA A 408 -33.08 -11.70 -3.76
N PRO A 409 -33.55 -11.95 -5.00
CA PRO A 409 -34.98 -12.00 -5.31
C PRO A 409 -35.71 -13.02 -4.46
N ALA A 410 -36.82 -12.67 -3.80
CA ALA A 410 -37.49 -13.54 -2.81
C ALA A 410 -37.75 -14.99 -3.28
N ILE A 411 -37.97 -15.19 -4.59
CA ILE A 411 -38.15 -16.49 -5.25
C ILE A 411 -36.89 -17.38 -5.32
N MET A 412 -35.71 -16.81 -5.09
CA MET A 412 -34.44 -17.52 -5.10
C MET A 412 -34.33 -18.40 -3.86
N MET A 413 -34.01 -19.69 -4.09
CA MET A 413 -33.83 -20.69 -3.03
C MET A 413 -32.57 -20.38 -2.18
N PRO A 414 -32.59 -20.66 -0.86
CA PRO A 414 -31.47 -20.41 0.04
C PRO A 414 -30.12 -20.94 -0.47
N ASP A 415 -30.07 -22.16 -1.01
CA ASP A 415 -28.83 -22.76 -1.52
C ASP A 415 -28.17 -21.94 -2.64
N LYS A 416 -28.99 -21.32 -3.49
CA LYS A 416 -28.48 -20.45 -4.56
C LYS A 416 -27.91 -19.15 -3.99
N VAL A 417 -28.61 -18.55 -3.02
CA VAL A 417 -28.13 -17.35 -2.31
C VAL A 417 -26.83 -17.66 -1.58
N PHE A 418 -26.76 -18.82 -0.93
CA PHE A 418 -25.57 -19.31 -0.24
C PHE A 418 -24.39 -19.45 -1.20
N LYS A 419 -24.58 -20.11 -2.36
CA LYS A 419 -23.52 -20.23 -3.38
C LYS A 419 -23.00 -18.87 -3.85
N GLU A 420 -23.88 -17.92 -4.13
CA GLU A 420 -23.46 -16.55 -4.49
C GLU A 420 -22.68 -15.88 -3.35
N CYS A 421 -23.14 -16.03 -2.11
CA CYS A 421 -22.45 -15.52 -0.92
C CYS A 421 -21.06 -16.14 -0.75
N ILE A 422 -20.90 -17.44 -0.99
CA ILE A 422 -19.61 -18.14 -0.89
C ILE A 422 -18.65 -17.68 -1.97
N ASN A 423 -19.12 -17.54 -3.22
CA ASN A 423 -18.30 -17.04 -4.32
C ASN A 423 -17.74 -15.65 -4.03
N LEU A 424 -18.59 -14.72 -3.57
CA LEU A 424 -18.16 -13.39 -3.14
C LEU A 424 -17.23 -13.43 -1.92
N SER A 425 -17.49 -14.33 -0.96
CA SER A 425 -16.62 -14.54 0.19
C SER A 425 -15.23 -15.02 -0.23
N LYS A 426 -15.15 -15.96 -1.18
CA LYS A 426 -13.89 -16.48 -1.73
C LYS A 426 -13.07 -15.37 -2.39
N GLU A 427 -13.68 -14.58 -3.29
CA GLU A 427 -13.03 -13.42 -3.90
C GLU A 427 -12.52 -12.42 -2.84
N THR A 428 -13.27 -12.26 -1.75
CA THR A 428 -12.92 -11.35 -0.64
C THR A 428 -11.72 -11.84 0.15
N PHE A 429 -11.67 -13.13 0.49
CA PHE A 429 -10.58 -13.71 1.26
C PHE A 429 -9.32 -14.00 0.44
N ASP A 430 -9.45 -14.26 -0.86
CA ASP A 430 -8.31 -14.38 -1.79
C ASP A 430 -7.51 -13.08 -1.94
N ALA A 431 -8.15 -11.94 -1.65
CA ALA A 431 -7.52 -10.62 -1.70
C ALA A 431 -6.74 -10.26 -0.41
N VAL A 432 -6.75 -11.11 0.62
CA VAL A 432 -6.07 -10.85 1.90
C VAL A 432 -5.09 -11.97 2.26
N SER A 433 -4.14 -11.65 3.13
CA SER A 433 -3.16 -12.61 3.64
C SER A 433 -3.85 -13.64 4.54
N THR A 434 -3.76 -14.91 4.17
CA THR A 434 -4.32 -16.03 4.91
C THR A 434 -3.27 -17.10 5.15
N PHE A 435 -3.46 -17.91 6.19
CA PHE A 435 -2.64 -19.07 6.52
C PHE A 435 -3.58 -20.25 6.79
N VAL A 436 -3.46 -21.32 5.99
CA VAL A 436 -4.31 -22.50 6.13
C VAL A 436 -3.45 -23.76 6.20
N LYS A 437 -3.69 -24.60 7.20
CA LYS A 437 -2.97 -25.87 7.46
C LYS A 437 -3.97 -27.01 7.69
N GLY A 438 -3.59 -28.23 7.31
CA GLY A 438 -4.42 -29.42 7.53
C GLY A 438 -5.57 -29.61 6.54
N LYS A 439 -5.55 -28.96 5.36
CA LYS A 439 -6.61 -29.12 4.35
C LYS A 439 -6.79 -30.58 3.91
N GLU A 440 -5.71 -31.34 3.93
CA GLU A 440 -5.65 -32.77 3.64
C GLU A 440 -6.40 -33.64 4.67
N LEU A 441 -6.74 -33.09 5.84
CA LEU A 441 -7.47 -33.79 6.91
C LEU A 441 -8.99 -33.63 6.79
N ILE A 442 -9.47 -32.88 5.79
CA ILE A 442 -10.91 -32.79 5.49
C ILE A 442 -11.39 -34.17 4.99
N PRO A 443 -12.41 -34.79 5.62
CA PRO A 443 -12.92 -36.08 5.17
C PRO A 443 -13.43 -36.04 3.73
N GLU A 444 -13.12 -37.05 2.92
CA GLU A 444 -13.52 -37.11 1.50
C GLU A 444 -15.05 -37.13 1.32
N THR A 445 -15.75 -37.79 2.23
CA THR A 445 -17.21 -37.92 2.20
C THR A 445 -17.88 -36.88 3.10
N PRO A 446 -18.91 -36.16 2.62
CA PRO A 446 -19.80 -35.32 3.44
C PRO A 446 -20.51 -36.08 4.59
N GLY A 447 -21.11 -35.31 5.51
CA GLY A 447 -21.80 -35.83 6.70
C GLY A 447 -20.99 -35.68 7.99
N ASN A 448 -20.16 -34.63 8.10
CA ASN A 448 -19.27 -34.39 9.23
C ASN A 448 -19.65 -33.11 9.98
N LEU A 449 -19.29 -33.08 11.27
CA LEU A 449 -19.43 -31.92 12.13
C LEU A 449 -18.11 -31.15 12.20
N PHE A 450 -18.06 -29.93 11.66
CA PHE A 450 -16.91 -29.04 11.77
C PHE A 450 -17.02 -28.17 13.01
N LEU A 451 -16.17 -28.46 13.99
CA LEU A 451 -16.12 -27.79 15.28
C LEU A 451 -15.08 -26.67 15.26
N TYR A 452 -15.50 -25.41 15.30
CA TYR A 452 -14.58 -24.27 15.26
C TYR A 452 -14.77 -23.32 16.44
N ASN A 453 -13.70 -22.62 16.84
CA ASN A 453 -13.79 -21.56 17.82
C ASN A 453 -14.27 -20.26 17.18
N HIS A 454 -15.20 -19.55 17.83
CA HIS A 454 -15.82 -18.34 17.27
C HIS A 454 -15.10 -17.08 17.75
N LEU A 455 -14.62 -16.28 16.80
CA LEU A 455 -13.82 -15.10 17.08
C LEU A 455 -14.60 -13.80 16.89
N LEU A 456 -14.28 -12.81 17.71
CA LEU A 456 -14.78 -11.45 17.54
C LEU A 456 -14.30 -10.89 16.21
N ASN A 457 -15.08 -9.98 15.62
CA ASN A 457 -14.60 -9.17 14.51
C ASN A 457 -14.06 -7.83 15.02
N PRO A 458 -13.04 -7.26 14.35
CA PRO A 458 -12.64 -5.89 14.56
C PRO A 458 -13.85 -4.96 14.38
N PRO A 459 -14.10 -4.01 15.30
CA PRO A 459 -15.15 -3.00 15.11
C PRO A 459 -15.00 -2.21 13.81
N TYR A 460 -13.77 -2.14 13.29
CA TYR A 460 -13.46 -1.55 11.99
C TYR A 460 -14.20 -2.24 10.83
N TYR A 461 -14.54 -3.53 10.92
CA TYR A 461 -15.26 -4.25 9.85
C TYR A 461 -16.78 -4.35 10.06
N ALA A 462 -17.32 -3.77 11.14
CA ALA A 462 -18.77 -3.65 11.28
C ALA A 462 -19.37 -2.80 10.16
N LEU A 463 -20.39 -3.31 9.48
CA LEU A 463 -21.15 -2.61 8.45
C LEU A 463 -22.01 -1.50 9.09
N PRO A 464 -22.64 -0.60 8.28
CA PRO A 464 -23.61 0.35 8.81
C PRO A 464 -24.68 -0.36 9.64
N ASN A 465 -25.23 0.33 10.65
CA ASN A 465 -26.12 -0.25 11.68
C ASN A 465 -25.46 -1.31 12.58
N GLN A 466 -24.13 -1.35 12.67
CA GLN A 466 -23.35 -2.24 13.54
C GLN A 466 -23.45 -3.73 13.19
N PHE A 467 -24.00 -4.08 12.02
CA PHE A 467 -24.05 -5.47 11.56
C PHE A 467 -22.64 -6.03 11.31
N GLN A 468 -22.40 -7.27 11.71
CA GLN A 468 -21.11 -7.94 11.56
C GLN A 468 -21.31 -9.27 10.82
N ILE A 469 -20.56 -9.46 9.73
CA ILE A 469 -20.46 -10.76 9.05
C ILE A 469 -19.45 -11.60 9.81
N ASN A 470 -19.84 -12.76 10.32
CA ASN A 470 -18.92 -13.69 11.02
C ASN A 470 -17.76 -14.14 10.09
N LEU A 471 -16.60 -13.48 10.20
CA LEU A 471 -15.53 -13.63 9.22
C LEU A 471 -14.93 -15.05 9.25
N ASP A 472 -14.78 -15.62 10.44
CA ASP A 472 -14.31 -16.98 10.67
C ASP A 472 -15.21 -18.04 10.02
N CYS A 473 -16.52 -17.94 10.22
CA CYS A 473 -17.51 -18.86 9.65
C CYS A 473 -17.55 -18.74 8.12
N HIS A 474 -17.60 -17.51 7.60
CA HIS A 474 -17.57 -17.29 6.15
C HIS A 474 -16.27 -17.82 5.54
N PHE A 475 -15.12 -17.61 6.19
CA PHE A 475 -13.84 -18.13 5.72
C PHE A 475 -13.81 -19.66 5.70
N LEU A 476 -14.20 -20.32 6.79
CA LEU A 476 -14.29 -21.79 6.84
C LEU A 476 -15.17 -22.34 5.72
N SER A 477 -16.28 -21.67 5.45
CA SER A 477 -17.21 -22.09 4.42
C SER A 477 -16.62 -22.02 3.02
N THR A 478 -15.73 -21.06 2.74
CA THR A 478 -15.01 -21.05 1.46
C THR A 478 -14.07 -22.24 1.33
N ILE A 479 -13.43 -22.67 2.43
CA ILE A 479 -12.56 -23.86 2.44
C ILE A 479 -13.38 -25.13 2.20
N LEU A 480 -14.53 -25.28 2.86
CA LEU A 480 -15.37 -26.47 2.71
C LEU A 480 -16.07 -26.54 1.36
N ALA A 481 -16.51 -25.40 0.81
CA ALA A 481 -17.06 -25.35 -0.53
C ALA A 481 -16.06 -25.82 -1.60
N ASP A 482 -14.77 -25.49 -1.43
CA ASP A 482 -13.70 -25.99 -2.29
C ASP A 482 -13.47 -27.50 -2.14
N ALA A 483 -13.62 -28.05 -0.93
CA ALA A 483 -13.43 -29.48 -0.67
C ALA A 483 -14.60 -30.35 -1.17
N TYR A 484 -15.83 -29.84 -1.08
CA TYR A 484 -17.06 -30.58 -1.36
C TYR A 484 -17.81 -30.08 -2.60
N ASN A 485 -17.14 -29.43 -3.56
CA ASN A 485 -17.73 -28.96 -4.82
C ASN A 485 -19.02 -28.12 -4.66
N GLU A 486 -18.99 -27.15 -3.74
CA GLU A 486 -20.11 -26.24 -3.46
C GLU A 486 -21.39 -26.94 -2.96
N GLU A 487 -21.28 -28.13 -2.35
CA GLU A 487 -22.40 -28.78 -1.67
C GLU A 487 -22.82 -28.04 -0.39
N VAL A 488 -24.11 -28.15 -0.04
CA VAL A 488 -24.74 -27.34 1.00
C VAL A 488 -24.17 -27.73 2.36
N THR A 489 -23.76 -26.71 3.10
CA THR A 489 -23.30 -26.88 4.48
C THR A 489 -24.20 -26.08 5.40
N MET A 490 -24.85 -26.75 6.34
CA MET A 490 -25.76 -26.12 7.30
C MET A 490 -24.96 -25.46 8.41
N LYS A 491 -25.49 -24.35 8.88
CA LYS A 491 -24.87 -23.53 9.90
C LYS A 491 -25.87 -23.17 10.97
N ILE A 492 -25.39 -23.24 12.20
CA ILE A 492 -26.11 -22.81 13.39
C ILE A 492 -25.59 -21.43 13.75
N VAL A 493 -26.49 -20.46 13.85
CA VAL A 493 -26.17 -19.08 14.23
C VAL A 493 -27.10 -18.66 15.36
N ARG A 494 -26.61 -17.82 16.28
CA ARG A 494 -27.46 -17.24 17.33
C ARG A 494 -28.64 -16.47 16.71
N SER A 495 -29.82 -16.63 17.26
CA SER A 495 -30.97 -15.77 16.99
C SER A 495 -30.64 -14.31 17.24
N GLY A 496 -30.90 -13.43 16.27
CA GLY A 496 -30.68 -11.98 16.40
C GLY A 496 -31.53 -11.40 17.53
N ARG A 497 -31.02 -10.38 18.24
CA ARG A 497 -31.82 -9.60 19.20
C ARG A 497 -32.85 -8.76 18.44
N GLU A 498 -33.94 -8.32 19.09
CA GLU A 498 -35.01 -7.53 18.45
C GLU A 498 -34.51 -6.26 17.72
N ILE A 499 -33.38 -5.69 18.17
CA ILE A 499 -32.77 -4.48 17.59
C ILE A 499 -31.86 -4.82 16.37
N GLU A 500 -31.54 -6.09 16.16
CA GLU A 500 -30.60 -6.59 15.14
C GLU A 500 -31.32 -7.07 13.86
N HIS A 501 -32.28 -6.30 13.33
CA HIS A 501 -33.06 -6.71 12.15
C HIS A 501 -32.21 -7.17 10.95
N GLY A 502 -31.06 -6.51 10.71
CA GLY A 502 -30.13 -6.89 9.64
C GLY A 502 -29.50 -8.27 9.84
N HIS A 503 -29.29 -8.69 11.09
CA HIS A 503 -28.78 -10.01 11.43
C HIS A 503 -29.77 -11.10 11.07
N GLN A 504 -31.02 -10.93 11.50
CA GLN A 504 -32.08 -11.89 11.23
C GLN A 504 -32.32 -12.03 9.72
N SER A 505 -32.53 -10.93 9.01
CA SER A 505 -32.79 -10.96 7.56
C SER A 505 -31.64 -11.55 6.75
N TYR A 506 -30.39 -11.37 7.17
CA TYR A 506 -29.23 -11.90 6.45
C TYR A 506 -29.11 -13.42 6.60
N TYR A 507 -29.16 -13.95 7.83
CA TYR A 507 -28.91 -15.37 8.08
C TYR A 507 -30.12 -16.26 7.75
N GLU A 508 -31.35 -15.79 7.94
CA GLU A 508 -32.55 -16.49 7.47
C GLU A 508 -32.52 -16.66 5.95
N ARG A 509 -32.02 -15.66 5.24
CA ARG A 509 -31.95 -15.69 3.78
C ARG A 509 -30.94 -16.70 3.24
N LEU A 510 -29.96 -17.07 4.05
CA LEU A 510 -28.99 -18.12 3.77
C LEU A 510 -29.46 -19.51 4.21
N GLY A 511 -30.64 -19.62 4.83
CA GLY A 511 -31.17 -20.89 5.33
C GLY A 511 -30.47 -21.39 6.59
N TYR A 512 -29.87 -20.51 7.38
CA TYR A 512 -29.20 -20.90 8.63
C TYR A 512 -30.23 -21.17 9.73
N ILE A 513 -29.88 -22.08 10.64
CA ILE A 513 -30.71 -22.41 11.80
C ILE A 513 -30.38 -21.44 12.94
N ASN A 514 -31.41 -20.86 13.55
CA ASN A 514 -31.27 -19.96 14.69
C ASN A 514 -31.24 -20.74 16.02
N ALA A 515 -30.13 -20.65 16.76
CA ALA A 515 -30.03 -21.11 18.15
C ALA A 515 -30.47 -20.01 19.13
N TYR A 516 -31.18 -20.37 20.20
CA TYR A 516 -31.75 -19.39 21.14
C TYR A 516 -30.93 -19.32 22.44
N ASN A 517 -30.48 -18.12 22.81
CA ASN A 517 -29.70 -17.90 24.03
C ASN A 517 -30.57 -17.95 25.29
N GLU A 518 -30.00 -18.45 26.39
CA GLU A 518 -30.61 -18.58 27.73
C GLU A 518 -30.91 -17.26 28.46
N ASP A 519 -30.62 -16.09 27.87
CA ASP A 519 -30.82 -14.77 28.51
C ASP A 519 -32.30 -14.48 28.86
N THR A 520 -33.23 -15.32 28.39
CA THR A 520 -34.61 -15.41 28.86
C THR A 520 -34.96 -16.87 29.17
N GLU A 521 -34.79 -17.31 30.41
CA GLU A 521 -35.30 -18.60 30.90
C GLU A 521 -36.83 -18.67 30.72
N SER A 522 -37.26 -19.16 29.56
CA SER A 522 -38.66 -19.44 29.25
C SER A 522 -38.74 -20.85 28.68
N SER A 523 -39.79 -21.59 29.04
CA SER A 523 -40.00 -22.97 28.55
C SER A 523 -40.03 -23.06 27.02
N GLU A 524 -40.39 -21.96 26.34
CA GLU A 524 -40.35 -21.85 24.87
C GLU A 524 -38.92 -21.93 24.29
N ASN A 525 -37.89 -21.46 24.99
CA ASN A 525 -36.51 -21.50 24.48
C ASN A 525 -35.90 -22.91 24.57
N PHE A 526 -36.33 -23.71 25.54
CA PHE A 526 -35.90 -25.11 25.68
C PHE A 526 -36.45 -25.96 24.52
N GLU A 527 -37.77 -25.89 24.26
CA GLU A 527 -38.41 -26.60 23.14
C GLU A 527 -37.82 -26.19 21.77
N LYS A 528 -37.42 -24.91 21.62
CA LYS A 528 -36.78 -24.41 20.40
C LYS A 528 -35.36 -24.96 20.21
N ASN A 529 -34.57 -25.12 21.27
CA ASN A 529 -33.21 -25.66 21.17
C ASN A 529 -33.20 -27.20 20.97
N GLU A 530 -34.20 -27.91 21.49
CA GLU A 530 -34.45 -29.32 21.16
C GLU A 530 -34.73 -29.48 19.65
N ALA A 531 -35.60 -28.63 19.09
CA ALA A 531 -35.89 -28.62 17.66
C ALA A 531 -34.66 -28.29 16.78
N VAL A 532 -33.71 -27.47 17.27
CA VAL A 532 -32.43 -27.22 16.57
C VAL A 532 -31.57 -28.48 16.53
N SER A 533 -31.54 -29.25 17.62
CA SER A 533 -30.76 -30.49 17.71
C SER A 533 -31.32 -31.57 16.77
N ASP A 534 -32.65 -31.68 16.64
CA ASP A 534 -33.28 -32.59 15.69
C ASP A 534 -33.00 -32.20 14.23
N GLN A 535 -33.00 -30.89 13.90
CA GLN A 535 -32.64 -30.42 12.55
C GLN A 535 -31.18 -30.72 12.20
N ILE A 536 -30.27 -30.64 13.17
CA ILE A 536 -28.86 -31.00 12.97
C ILE A 536 -28.74 -32.50 12.66
N GLU A 537 -29.44 -33.35 13.40
CA GLU A 537 -29.45 -34.79 13.17
C GLU A 537 -30.01 -35.14 11.78
N GLU A 538 -31.14 -34.54 11.39
CA GLU A 538 -31.74 -34.72 10.07
C GLU A 538 -30.74 -34.36 8.96
N PHE A 539 -30.08 -33.20 9.07
CA PHE A 539 -29.16 -32.72 8.05
C PHE A 539 -27.88 -33.55 7.94
N LEU A 540 -27.32 -34.01 9.07
CA LEU A 540 -26.18 -34.92 9.10
C LEU A 540 -26.53 -36.29 8.50
N THR A 541 -27.77 -36.77 8.74
CA THR A 541 -28.27 -38.05 8.20
C THR A 541 -28.42 -37.99 6.67
N GLU A 542 -28.73 -36.83 6.11
CA GLU A 542 -28.74 -36.57 4.67
C GLU A 542 -27.34 -36.43 4.03
N PHE A 543 -26.27 -36.77 4.77
CA PHE A 543 -24.87 -36.60 4.36
C PHE A 543 -24.46 -35.15 4.12
N ASN A 544 -25.14 -34.17 4.70
CA ASN A 544 -24.66 -32.80 4.61
C ASN A 544 -23.73 -32.47 5.78
N ASN A 545 -22.83 -31.49 5.59
CA ASN A 545 -21.91 -31.06 6.64
C ASN A 545 -22.55 -29.99 7.54
N VAL A 546 -22.13 -29.94 8.81
CA VAL A 546 -22.60 -28.93 9.78
C VAL A 546 -21.41 -28.18 10.37
N LEU A 547 -21.45 -26.84 10.38
CA LEU A 547 -20.50 -26.02 11.15
C LEU A 547 -21.13 -25.65 12.49
N ILE A 548 -20.39 -25.90 13.56
CA ILE A 548 -20.77 -25.47 14.90
C ILE A 548 -19.64 -24.73 15.59
N ALA A 549 -19.99 -23.55 16.11
CA ALA A 549 -19.25 -22.92 17.18
C ALA A 549 -19.88 -23.40 18.50
N PRO A 550 -19.19 -24.23 19.29
CA PRO A 550 -19.73 -24.76 20.54
C PRO A 550 -19.82 -23.68 21.63
N GLU A 551 -19.25 -22.50 21.35
CA GLU A 551 -19.27 -21.31 22.17
C GLU A 551 -20.52 -20.49 21.82
N HIS A 552 -21.38 -20.21 22.80
CA HIS A 552 -22.58 -19.36 22.60
C HIS A 552 -22.26 -17.88 22.32
N THR A 553 -20.99 -17.50 22.29
CA THR A 553 -20.51 -16.14 22.04
C THR A 553 -19.11 -16.15 21.44
N SER A 554 -18.67 -15.01 20.93
CA SER A 554 -17.35 -14.83 20.32
C SER A 554 -16.33 -14.23 21.28
N TYR A 555 -15.05 -14.58 21.08
CA TYR A 555 -13.94 -14.12 21.92
C TYR A 555 -12.80 -13.55 21.08
N THR A 556 -11.88 -12.84 21.74
CA THR A 556 -10.57 -12.54 21.12
C THR A 556 -9.76 -13.82 20.97
N THR A 557 -8.78 -13.84 20.04
CA THR A 557 -7.91 -15.00 19.80
C THR A 557 -7.24 -15.49 21.08
N ASP A 558 -6.85 -14.56 21.97
CA ASP A 558 -6.18 -14.89 23.24
C ASP A 558 -7.10 -15.53 24.30
N GLN A 559 -8.40 -15.23 24.22
CA GLN A 559 -9.40 -15.67 25.19
C GLN A 559 -10.11 -16.94 24.74
N SER A 560 -10.24 -17.12 23.43
CA SER A 560 -10.86 -18.27 22.78
C SER A 560 -10.10 -19.59 23.07
N PRO A 561 -10.80 -20.74 23.13
CA PRO A 561 -12.25 -20.89 23.16
C PRO A 561 -12.89 -20.55 24.53
N GLY A 562 -14.12 -20.05 24.47
CA GLY A 562 -15.10 -19.99 25.56
C GLY A 562 -15.58 -21.36 26.04
N LEU A 563 -16.62 -21.37 26.88
CA LEU A 563 -17.25 -22.62 27.34
C LEU A 563 -17.95 -23.32 26.18
N PHE A 564 -17.78 -24.63 26.08
CA PHE A 564 -18.46 -25.48 25.11
C PHE A 564 -19.79 -25.95 25.69
N ASN A 565 -20.87 -25.78 24.93
CA ASN A 565 -22.18 -26.34 25.24
C ASN A 565 -22.23 -27.82 24.84
N ALA A 566 -22.96 -28.63 25.63
CA ALA A 566 -22.99 -30.08 25.49
C ALA A 566 -24.13 -30.62 24.61
N ASP A 567 -25.16 -29.83 24.33
CA ASP A 567 -26.45 -30.30 23.79
C ASP A 567 -26.27 -31.04 22.45
N VAL A 568 -25.49 -30.46 21.53
CA VAL A 568 -25.22 -31.09 20.22
C VAL A 568 -24.33 -32.34 20.35
N PHE A 569 -23.41 -32.37 21.31
CA PHE A 569 -22.53 -33.52 21.53
C PHE A 569 -23.24 -34.68 22.20
N GLU A 570 -24.13 -34.39 23.16
CA GLU A 570 -25.02 -35.39 23.76
C GLU A 570 -25.90 -36.03 22.67
N ARG A 571 -26.47 -35.22 21.77
CA ARG A 571 -27.27 -35.73 20.65
C ARG A 571 -26.48 -36.60 19.68
N ILE A 572 -25.24 -36.24 19.35
CA ILE A 572 -24.36 -37.01 18.47
C ILE A 572 -24.14 -38.45 18.95
N LEU A 573 -24.07 -38.68 20.28
CA LEU A 573 -23.91 -40.02 20.83
C LEU A 573 -25.17 -40.89 20.70
N GLU A 574 -26.33 -40.28 20.52
CA GLU A 574 -27.62 -40.97 20.36
C GLU A 574 -27.94 -41.31 18.89
N MET A 575 -27.24 -40.68 17.95
CA MET A 575 -27.47 -40.89 16.52
C MET A 575 -27.15 -42.33 16.09
N GLU A 576 -27.97 -42.90 15.20
CA GLU A 576 -27.70 -44.23 14.62
C GLU A 576 -26.35 -44.28 13.88
N ARG A 577 -25.97 -43.17 13.25
CA ARG A 577 -24.68 -42.97 12.62
C ARG A 577 -23.98 -41.77 13.24
N GLU A 578 -22.95 -42.05 14.02
CA GLU A 578 -22.09 -41.04 14.61
C GLU A 578 -21.26 -40.31 13.51
N PRO A 579 -21.40 -38.98 13.35
CA PRO A 579 -20.57 -38.19 12.43
C PRO A 579 -19.13 -38.06 12.94
N LEU A 580 -18.19 -37.85 12.02
CA LEU A 580 -16.86 -37.39 12.42
C LEU A 580 -16.92 -35.95 12.90
N ILE A 581 -16.28 -35.68 14.03
CA ILE A 581 -15.99 -34.33 14.51
C ILE A 581 -14.64 -33.90 13.94
N VAL A 582 -14.64 -32.82 13.16
CA VAL A 582 -13.45 -32.22 12.54
C VAL A 582 -13.11 -30.93 13.27
N PRO A 583 -12.04 -30.88 14.09
CA PRO A 583 -11.69 -29.66 14.81
C PRO A 583 -11.02 -28.65 13.89
N VAL A 584 -11.47 -27.41 13.93
CA VAL A 584 -10.95 -26.30 13.12
C VAL A 584 -10.58 -25.14 14.01
N VAL A 585 -9.28 -24.89 14.12
CA VAL A 585 -8.72 -23.86 14.98
C VAL A 585 -8.55 -22.58 14.17
N MET A 586 -9.17 -21.49 14.64
CA MET A 586 -9.14 -20.16 14.03
C MET A 586 -8.31 -19.20 14.88
N ALA A 587 -7.54 -18.32 14.23
CA ALA A 587 -6.79 -17.26 14.89
C ALA A 587 -6.75 -15.96 14.05
N ASN A 588 -6.62 -14.84 14.75
CA ASN A 588 -6.44 -13.46 14.24
C ASN A 588 -7.62 -12.83 13.49
N PHE A 589 -8.79 -13.48 13.47
CA PHE A 589 -10.01 -12.90 12.88
C PHE A 589 -10.51 -11.67 13.64
N ASP A 590 -10.09 -11.50 14.89
CA ASP A 590 -10.32 -10.34 15.78
C ASP A 590 -9.36 -9.16 15.52
N GLN A 591 -8.44 -9.31 14.57
CA GLN A 591 -7.48 -8.27 14.21
C GLN A 591 -7.70 -7.72 12.79
N ARG A 592 -7.19 -6.50 12.56
CA ARG A 592 -7.24 -5.87 11.23
C ARG A 592 -6.29 -6.55 10.26
N ILE A 593 -6.70 -6.67 9.00
CA ILE A 593 -5.94 -7.30 7.91
C ILE A 593 -4.66 -6.55 7.51
N ARG A 594 -4.49 -5.32 8.02
CA ARG A 594 -3.36 -4.44 7.71
C ARG A 594 -2.03 -5.02 8.17
N ASN A 595 -1.98 -5.55 9.40
CA ASN A 595 -0.75 -6.05 10.01
C ASN A 595 -0.84 -7.54 10.38
N ASN A 596 -1.89 -8.23 9.95
CA ASN A 596 -2.17 -9.61 10.35
C ASN A 596 -2.64 -10.45 9.16
N LYS A 597 -2.58 -11.77 9.36
CA LYS A 597 -3.14 -12.78 8.46
C LYS A 597 -4.17 -13.60 9.21
N PHE A 598 -5.29 -13.86 8.54
CA PHE A 598 -6.31 -14.77 9.07
C PHE A 598 -5.76 -16.20 9.02
N ALA A 599 -5.90 -16.95 10.10
CA ALA A 599 -5.28 -18.24 10.25
C ALA A 599 -6.30 -19.33 10.59
N CYS A 600 -6.17 -20.47 9.92
CA CYS A 600 -7.02 -21.64 10.10
C CYS A 600 -6.15 -22.91 10.09
N GLU A 601 -6.34 -23.78 11.08
CA GLU A 601 -5.74 -25.11 11.12
C GLU A 601 -6.82 -26.16 11.33
N ILE A 602 -6.95 -27.06 10.37
CA ILE A 602 -7.83 -28.23 10.46
C ILE A 602 -7.02 -29.35 11.12
N LYS A 603 -7.61 -30.00 12.14
CA LYS A 603 -7.00 -31.08 12.90
C LYS A 603 -7.59 -32.43 12.49
N GLU A 604 -6.97 -33.51 12.98
CA GLU A 604 -7.41 -34.88 12.74
C GLU A 604 -8.87 -35.09 13.18
N PRO A 605 -9.74 -35.59 12.27
CA PRO A 605 -11.11 -35.95 12.59
C PRO A 605 -11.19 -37.11 13.60
N PHE A 606 -12.25 -37.16 14.41
CA PHE A 606 -12.49 -38.26 15.35
C PHE A 606 -13.98 -38.56 15.54
N LEU A 607 -14.29 -39.77 15.99
CA LEU A 607 -15.59 -40.11 16.57
C LEU A 607 -15.61 -39.71 18.05
N LEU A 608 -16.67 -39.05 18.50
CA LEU A 608 -16.81 -38.57 19.88
C LEU A 608 -16.69 -39.72 20.87
N SER A 609 -17.37 -40.83 20.61
CA SER A 609 -17.37 -42.04 21.43
C SER A 609 -15.98 -42.65 21.59
N ASP A 610 -15.16 -42.63 20.53
CA ASP A 610 -13.80 -43.16 20.57
C ASP A 610 -12.83 -42.20 21.27
N LYS A 611 -12.95 -40.90 21.05
CA LYS A 611 -12.13 -39.89 21.73
C LYS A 611 -12.43 -39.85 23.24
N MET A 612 -13.71 -39.97 23.63
CA MET A 612 -14.14 -40.08 25.02
C MET A 612 -13.55 -41.33 25.71
N LYS A 613 -13.66 -42.50 25.06
CA LYS A 613 -13.04 -43.75 25.56
C LYS A 613 -11.52 -43.61 25.72
N ALA A 614 -10.84 -42.99 24.74
CA ALA A 614 -9.39 -42.77 24.81
C ALA A 614 -8.99 -41.85 25.97
N MET A 615 -9.85 -40.90 26.33
CA MET A 615 -9.66 -40.01 27.48
C MET A 615 -10.13 -40.60 28.81
N GLN A 616 -10.79 -41.78 28.80
CA GLN A 616 -11.39 -42.42 29.96
C GLN A 616 -12.47 -41.55 30.63
N ILE A 617 -13.30 -40.90 29.83
CA ILE A 617 -14.38 -40.02 30.28
C ILE A 617 -15.69 -40.53 29.69
N ASP A 618 -16.68 -40.82 30.55
CA ASP A 618 -18.00 -41.32 30.14
C ASP A 618 -19.08 -40.22 30.11
N ASP A 619 -18.77 -39.04 30.67
CA ASP A 619 -19.67 -37.87 30.71
C ASP A 619 -19.27 -36.81 29.67
N VAL A 620 -20.21 -36.38 28.84
CA VAL A 620 -19.96 -35.41 27.74
C VAL A 620 -19.49 -34.06 28.29
N LYS A 621 -20.06 -33.58 29.40
CA LYS A 621 -19.71 -32.27 29.97
C LYS A 621 -18.28 -32.29 30.50
N GLU A 622 -17.88 -33.35 31.20
CA GLU A 622 -16.50 -33.54 31.64
C GLU A 622 -15.52 -33.63 30.45
N PHE A 623 -15.91 -34.35 29.39
CA PHE A 623 -15.10 -34.45 28.17
C PHE A 623 -14.87 -33.07 27.55
N LEU A 624 -15.93 -32.27 27.39
CA LEU A 624 -15.85 -30.94 26.79
C LEU A 624 -14.98 -29.98 27.59
N VAL A 625 -14.98 -30.07 28.93
CA VAL A 625 -14.08 -29.27 29.78
C VAL A 625 -12.62 -29.59 29.50
N GLN A 626 -12.26 -30.88 29.40
CA GLN A 626 -10.88 -31.29 29.10
C GLN A 626 -10.49 -30.97 27.65
N TYR A 627 -11.37 -31.27 26.71
CA TYR A 627 -11.13 -31.03 25.29
C TYR A 627 -10.98 -29.54 24.99
N ARG A 628 -11.71 -28.66 25.67
CA ARG A 628 -11.53 -27.20 25.59
C ARG A 628 -10.12 -26.76 25.97
N ILE A 629 -9.48 -27.40 26.95
CA ILE A 629 -8.10 -27.07 27.35
C ILE A 629 -7.12 -27.43 26.23
N GLU A 630 -7.27 -28.61 25.63
CA GLU A 630 -6.50 -29.04 24.44
C GLU A 630 -6.72 -28.06 23.28
N PHE A 631 -7.98 -27.71 22.98
CA PHE A 631 -8.34 -26.77 21.92
C PHE A 631 -7.71 -25.38 22.15
N LYS A 632 -7.71 -24.89 23.39
CA LYS A 632 -7.06 -23.61 23.75
C LYS A 632 -5.56 -23.61 23.53
N GLN A 633 -4.89 -24.73 23.74
CA GLN A 633 -3.47 -24.86 23.43
C GLN A 633 -3.22 -24.79 21.92
N ASN A 634 -4.08 -25.44 21.13
CA ASN A 634 -4.01 -25.36 19.67
C ASN A 634 -4.19 -23.92 19.15
N VAL A 635 -5.14 -23.14 19.69
CA VAL A 635 -5.31 -21.72 19.32
C VAL A 635 -4.04 -20.91 19.57
N ARG A 636 -3.40 -21.11 20.73
CA ARG A 636 -2.14 -20.44 21.07
C ARG A 636 -1.01 -20.82 20.11
N GLN A 637 -0.88 -22.11 19.80
CA GLN A 637 0.14 -22.58 18.86
C GLN A 637 -0.05 -21.97 17.47
N LEU A 638 -1.28 -21.98 16.94
CA LEU A 638 -1.58 -21.41 15.63
C LEU A 638 -1.30 -19.90 15.58
N ARG A 639 -1.65 -19.17 16.65
CA ARG A 639 -1.34 -17.74 16.79
C ARG A 639 0.18 -17.51 16.75
N ASP A 640 0.96 -18.31 17.49
CA ASP A 640 2.42 -18.16 17.54
C ASP A 640 3.09 -18.54 16.20
N GLU A 641 2.55 -19.51 15.45
CA GLU A 641 2.99 -19.85 14.08
C GLU A 641 2.68 -18.74 13.05
N THR A 642 1.79 -17.80 13.40
CA THR A 642 1.27 -16.79 12.47
C THR A 642 1.65 -15.35 12.80
N HIS A 643 2.45 -15.12 13.83
CA HIS A 643 3.06 -13.82 14.12
C HIS A 643 4.42 -13.59 13.47
#